data_AF-A0A955ADI6-F1
#
_entry.id   AF-A0A955ADI6-F1
#
_cell.length_a   1.000
_cell.length_b   1.000
_cell.length_c   1.000
_cell.angle_alpha   90.00
_cell.angle_beta   90.00
_cell.angle_gamma   90.00
#
_symmetry.space_group_name_H-M   'P 1'
#
loop_
_entity.id
_entity.type
_entity.pdbx_description
1 polymer ?
#
loop_
_entity_poly.entity_id
_entity_poly.type
_entity_poly.pdbx_seq_one_letter_code
_entity_poly.pdbx_strand_id
1 'polypeptide(L)'
;MSSKKSKGRAKQRRRLDQRRQQVSRGSASLGASFAAARESDPAVDILDRKPVPDPNEPLEDVAVFSSAARQQLSQDFQAEALAVSEALDYLGTHDFDAASARLSGIARTSPFAPWRLFVRGLVAFYNSDDEMAKSNWSRLEPARRPGRIANTLWSATHSDSLYANQPRPPAVIREKLSEFLSPDGVLKAARAIGGIRHRSAETVFSSSQFAMLKEFRLRFGKYWTGFVEQFSSACMRLSFFQNNIDLMSSMRLKIPGPPHDPMWTMAAALYYAKFQDADGDIKALNQSYREQITRLATLSDDVRQAVLSLLWMRRFEYIEQTSVPARFMPAFFFDGSPSRDRRLLVQICEEAIKFYPRNKHAHQSLIAVLEENNDRSSSHRSKTEKDQEKKLRNAQLAFVMQFPEEVATTVELIDYLLDEGRIDDASKLVQRLQGNRFDDPISRILPWRFKMREAMRLSRRKAAIPQARVALEAAEQLWPSWLSKDWFPFLKAALELRAGESTEFEKHYQTAIADVPTDSPVADLMMLAAMRHMNVPSKDHKSFRDKVDAYAKEAGQLPAPALIAVGAFLWDLTRVRLRHVGYRGHAKKFGDAFVKQLSKDTDVACRLCETEHLFTSAYCWTANHGFWCPTYLDPPAWTRQLQSRHPTIAWATLRYCLDYRKKRYLDYCTPLIEFIQQAAKTEADPYYRDCYSTTANEAIHVLEQPAPSFSSFLDMFANIVGNAINDDDGYDFDDDDYL
;
A
#
# COMPACT_ATOMS: atom_id res chain seq x y z
N MET A 1 -11.94 -50.59 30.08
CA MET A 1 -11.13 -49.54 29.42
C MET A 1 -11.13 -49.55 27.88
N SER A 2 -11.85 -50.46 27.18
CA SER A 2 -11.83 -50.53 25.70
C SER A 2 -12.78 -49.53 24.98
N SER A 3 -13.84 -49.06 25.64
CA SER A 3 -14.86 -48.18 25.04
C SER A 3 -14.41 -46.72 24.82
N LYS A 4 -13.47 -46.20 25.62
CA LYS A 4 -12.99 -44.81 25.49
C LYS A 4 -12.04 -44.59 24.29
N LYS A 5 -11.28 -45.60 23.85
CA LYS A 5 -10.40 -45.50 22.66
C LYS A 5 -11.16 -45.47 21.34
N SER A 6 -12.33 -46.10 21.27
CA SER A 6 -13.18 -46.13 20.05
C SER A 6 -13.79 -44.75 19.75
N LYS A 7 -14.31 -44.04 20.77
CA LYS A 7 -14.91 -42.70 20.59
C LYS A 7 -13.90 -41.64 20.16
N GLY A 8 -12.62 -41.78 20.53
CA GLY A 8 -11.55 -40.88 20.09
C GLY A 8 -11.26 -40.96 18.59
N ARG A 9 -11.18 -42.17 18.04
CA ARG A 9 -10.90 -42.39 16.60
C ARG A 9 -12.04 -41.90 15.70
N ALA A 10 -13.29 -42.07 16.11
CA ALA A 10 -14.45 -41.58 15.36
C ALA A 10 -14.50 -40.04 15.29
N LYS A 11 -14.14 -39.36 16.40
CA LYS A 11 -14.09 -37.89 16.45
C LYS A 11 -12.94 -37.33 15.60
N GLN A 12 -11.79 -38.04 15.56
CA GLN A 12 -10.64 -37.65 14.76
C GLN A 12 -10.91 -37.82 13.25
N ARG A 13 -11.61 -38.89 12.84
CA ARG A 13 -12.05 -39.08 11.45
C ARG A 13 -13.02 -38.00 10.97
N ARG A 14 -14.04 -37.66 11.77
CA ARG A 14 -14.98 -36.56 11.45
C ARG A 14 -14.29 -35.20 11.27
N ARG A 15 -13.25 -34.91 12.06
CA ARG A 15 -12.46 -33.67 11.93
C ARG A 15 -11.63 -33.64 10.65
N LEU A 16 -11.08 -34.78 10.23
CA LEU A 16 -10.35 -34.91 8.97
C LEU A 16 -11.27 -34.74 7.75
N ASP A 17 -12.48 -35.31 7.80
CA ASP A 17 -13.44 -35.20 6.71
C ASP A 17 -14.02 -33.77 6.59
N GLN A 18 -14.25 -33.07 7.71
CA GLN A 18 -14.65 -31.66 7.70
C GLN A 18 -13.56 -30.74 7.13
N ARG A 19 -12.28 -31.00 7.44
CA ARG A 19 -11.15 -30.26 6.85
C ARG A 19 -11.05 -30.45 5.34
N ARG A 20 -11.28 -31.68 4.85
CA ARG A 20 -11.28 -31.99 3.41
C ARG A 20 -12.41 -31.26 2.66
N GLN A 21 -13.60 -31.18 3.26
CA GLN A 21 -14.71 -30.44 2.65
C GLN A 21 -14.46 -28.93 2.58
N GLN A 22 -13.78 -28.33 3.56
CA GLN A 22 -13.44 -26.91 3.54
C GLN A 22 -12.36 -26.56 2.49
N VAL A 23 -11.32 -27.39 2.34
CA VAL A 23 -10.27 -27.17 1.33
C VAL A 23 -10.83 -27.26 -0.10
N SER A 24 -11.79 -28.18 -0.33
CA SER A 24 -12.44 -28.30 -1.65
C SER A 24 -13.27 -27.07 -2.05
N ARG A 25 -13.82 -26.32 -1.07
CA ARG A 25 -14.62 -25.12 -1.33
C ARG A 25 -13.78 -23.87 -1.58
N GLY A 26 -12.59 -23.77 -0.99
CA GLY A 26 -11.65 -22.66 -1.24
C GLY A 26 -10.99 -22.71 -2.62
N SER A 27 -10.79 -23.91 -3.18
CA SER A 27 -10.20 -24.07 -4.52
C SER A 27 -11.11 -23.61 -5.66
N ALA A 28 -12.43 -23.51 -5.45
CA ALA A 28 -13.38 -23.13 -6.48
C ALA A 28 -13.50 -21.60 -6.67
N SER A 29 -13.20 -20.77 -5.66
CA SER A 29 -13.33 -19.31 -5.78
C SER A 29 -12.08 -18.62 -6.36
N LEU A 30 -10.89 -19.24 -6.24
CA LEU A 30 -9.64 -18.71 -6.81
C LEU A 30 -9.54 -18.86 -8.33
N GLY A 31 -10.31 -19.78 -8.93
CA GLY A 31 -10.35 -19.97 -10.39
C GLY A 31 -11.07 -18.84 -11.15
N ALA A 32 -11.95 -18.08 -10.49
CA ALA A 32 -12.73 -17.03 -11.13
C ALA A 32 -11.98 -15.68 -11.26
N SER A 33 -10.97 -15.45 -10.43
CA SER A 33 -10.26 -14.15 -10.37
C SER A 33 -9.12 -14.00 -11.38
N PHE A 34 -8.70 -15.08 -12.05
CA PHE A 34 -7.58 -15.06 -13.02
C PHE A 34 -7.99 -14.85 -14.48
N ALA A 35 -9.29 -14.72 -14.77
CA ALA A 35 -9.79 -14.44 -16.12
C ALA A 35 -9.55 -12.99 -16.60
N ALA A 36 -9.04 -12.10 -15.73
CA ALA A 36 -8.93 -10.66 -16.02
C ALA A 36 -7.52 -10.15 -16.37
N ALA A 37 -6.50 -11.00 -16.46
CA ALA A 37 -5.14 -10.59 -16.85
C ALA A 37 -4.66 -11.40 -18.07
N ARG A 38 -5.17 -11.03 -19.26
CA ARG A 38 -4.61 -11.45 -20.54
C ARG A 38 -3.47 -10.49 -20.89
N GLU A 39 -2.25 -10.83 -20.50
CA GLU A 39 -1.06 -10.31 -21.16
C GLU A 39 -0.95 -10.93 -22.56
N SER A 40 -0.60 -10.10 -23.53
CA SER A 40 -0.58 -10.39 -24.97
C SER A 40 0.32 -11.57 -25.32
N ASP A 41 -0.18 -12.38 -26.25
CA ASP A 41 0.47 -13.55 -26.83
C ASP A 41 1.75 -13.11 -27.59
N PRO A 42 2.94 -13.67 -27.35
CA PRO A 42 4.16 -13.33 -28.08
C PRO A 42 4.10 -13.68 -29.58
N ALA A 43 3.11 -14.44 -30.04
CA ALA A 43 2.80 -14.57 -31.47
C ALA A 43 2.29 -13.24 -32.08
N VAL A 44 1.63 -12.40 -31.27
CA VAL A 44 1.24 -11.02 -31.64
C VAL A 44 2.49 -10.13 -31.70
N ASP A 45 3.49 -10.36 -30.84
CA ASP A 45 4.75 -9.60 -30.82
C ASP A 45 5.64 -9.83 -32.06
N ILE A 46 5.52 -10.98 -32.73
CA ILE A 46 6.15 -11.23 -34.05
C ILE A 46 5.40 -10.51 -35.18
N LEU A 47 4.07 -10.39 -35.05
CA LEU A 47 3.23 -9.62 -35.99
C LEU A 47 3.38 -8.09 -35.79
N ASP A 48 3.78 -7.64 -34.59
CA ASP A 48 4.03 -6.23 -34.25
C ASP A 48 5.47 -5.77 -34.55
N ARG A 49 6.37 -6.68 -34.97
CA ARG A 49 7.72 -6.30 -35.43
C ARG A 49 7.63 -5.55 -36.75
N LYS A 50 7.74 -4.21 -36.66
CA LYS A 50 7.85 -3.36 -37.83
C LYS A 50 9.07 -3.77 -38.67
N PRO A 51 8.92 -4.03 -39.97
CA PRO A 51 10.04 -4.41 -40.83
C PRO A 51 11.08 -3.30 -40.85
N VAL A 52 12.32 -3.63 -40.45
CA VAL A 52 13.44 -2.69 -40.47
C VAL A 52 13.81 -2.40 -41.94
N PRO A 53 13.88 -1.12 -42.35
CA PRO A 53 14.30 -0.77 -43.70
C PRO A 53 15.79 -1.09 -43.93
N ASP A 54 16.12 -1.47 -45.16
CA ASP A 54 17.51 -1.63 -45.58
C ASP A 54 18.19 -0.23 -45.61
N PRO A 55 19.46 -0.08 -45.19
CA PRO A 55 20.15 1.20 -45.24
C PRO A 55 20.15 1.89 -46.61
N ASN A 56 20.05 1.12 -47.71
CA ASN A 56 20.03 1.65 -49.08
C ASN A 56 18.63 1.63 -49.71
N GLU A 57 17.56 1.49 -48.90
CA GLU A 57 16.21 1.40 -49.41
C GLU A 57 15.68 2.77 -49.88
N PRO A 58 15.04 2.86 -51.06
CA PRO A 58 14.43 4.11 -51.52
C PRO A 58 13.42 4.64 -50.50
N LEU A 59 13.40 5.96 -50.31
CA LEU A 59 12.54 6.61 -49.31
C LEU A 59 11.05 6.28 -49.55
N GLU A 60 10.65 6.12 -50.82
CA GLU A 60 9.31 5.75 -51.25
C GLU A 60 8.90 4.36 -50.73
N ASP A 61 9.82 3.39 -50.69
CA ASP A 61 9.56 2.04 -50.19
C ASP A 61 9.43 2.02 -48.66
N VAL A 62 10.18 2.88 -47.96
CA VAL A 62 10.10 3.04 -46.50
C VAL A 62 8.81 3.76 -46.09
N ALA A 63 8.37 4.73 -46.88
CA ALA A 63 7.16 5.55 -46.63
C ALA A 63 5.85 4.76 -46.62
N VAL A 64 5.82 3.56 -47.22
CA VAL A 64 4.66 2.67 -47.13
C VAL A 64 4.41 2.23 -45.68
N PHE A 65 5.47 1.94 -44.91
CA PHE A 65 5.38 1.38 -43.55
C PHE A 65 5.72 2.38 -42.43
N SER A 66 6.22 3.57 -42.76
CA SER A 66 6.64 4.58 -41.78
C SER A 66 6.01 5.94 -42.08
N SER A 67 5.21 6.45 -41.13
CA SER A 67 4.62 7.79 -41.21
C SER A 67 5.68 8.90 -41.26
N ALA A 68 6.80 8.71 -40.56
CA ALA A 68 7.91 9.68 -40.55
C ALA A 68 8.62 9.77 -41.91
N ALA A 69 8.83 8.63 -42.58
CA ALA A 69 9.39 8.62 -43.93
C ALA A 69 8.38 9.18 -44.96
N ARG A 70 7.10 8.91 -44.77
CA ARG A 70 6.02 9.44 -45.62
C ARG A 70 5.99 10.97 -45.61
N GLN A 71 6.12 11.60 -44.45
CA GLN A 71 6.14 13.07 -44.33
C GLN A 71 7.30 13.76 -45.07
N GLN A 72 8.35 13.02 -45.45
CA GLN A 72 9.49 13.56 -46.20
C GLN A 72 9.25 13.57 -47.71
N LEU A 73 8.18 12.94 -48.21
CA LEU A 73 7.81 12.93 -49.62
C LEU A 73 6.99 14.17 -50.02
N SER A 74 6.87 14.44 -51.32
CA SER A 74 5.91 15.43 -51.84
C SER A 74 4.47 15.01 -51.55
N GLN A 75 3.54 15.96 -51.50
CA GLN A 75 2.13 15.70 -51.14
C GLN A 75 1.46 14.66 -52.06
N ASP A 76 1.78 14.67 -53.35
CA ASP A 76 1.28 13.68 -54.31
C ASP A 76 1.77 12.27 -53.97
N PHE A 77 3.07 12.13 -53.65
CA PHE A 77 3.66 10.85 -53.27
C PHE A 77 3.26 10.39 -51.87
N GLN A 78 2.92 11.30 -50.97
CA GLN A 78 2.31 10.95 -49.68
C GLN A 78 0.96 10.26 -49.87
N ALA A 79 0.12 10.79 -50.77
CA ALA A 79 -1.19 10.21 -51.08
C ALA A 79 -1.06 8.84 -51.74
N GLU A 80 -0.10 8.66 -52.65
CA GLU A 80 0.18 7.36 -53.27
C GLU A 80 0.73 6.33 -52.26
N ALA A 81 1.64 6.72 -51.38
CA ALA A 81 2.15 5.85 -50.31
C ALA A 81 1.03 5.37 -49.36
N LEU A 82 0.12 6.29 -49.00
CA LEU A 82 -1.05 5.98 -48.19
C LEU A 82 -2.00 5.02 -48.93
N ALA A 83 -2.25 5.25 -50.22
CA ALA A 83 -3.08 4.35 -51.03
C ALA A 83 -2.51 2.93 -51.12
N VAL A 84 -1.18 2.78 -51.17
CA VAL A 84 -0.52 1.47 -51.10
C VAL A 84 -0.69 0.81 -49.73
N SER A 85 -0.49 1.57 -48.64
CA SER A 85 -0.70 1.08 -47.27
C SER A 85 -2.13 0.56 -47.08
N GLU A 86 -3.13 1.34 -47.48
CA GLU A 86 -4.55 0.97 -47.36
C GLU A 86 -4.90 -0.24 -48.24
N ALA A 87 -4.30 -0.36 -49.44
CA ALA A 87 -4.50 -1.53 -50.29
C ALA A 87 -3.92 -2.81 -49.66
N LEU A 88 -2.81 -2.72 -48.92
CA LEU A 88 -2.26 -3.84 -48.16
C LEU A 88 -3.16 -4.21 -46.96
N ASP A 89 -3.79 -3.23 -46.31
CA ASP A 89 -4.76 -3.48 -45.24
C ASP A 89 -6.00 -4.22 -45.79
N TYR A 90 -6.53 -3.81 -46.95
CA TYR A 90 -7.65 -4.50 -47.62
C TYR A 90 -7.30 -5.94 -48.03
N LEU A 91 -6.05 -6.20 -48.43
CA LEU A 91 -5.56 -7.56 -48.66
C LEU A 91 -5.60 -8.40 -47.39
N GLY A 92 -5.25 -7.82 -46.23
CA GLY A 92 -5.35 -8.48 -44.93
C GLY A 92 -6.77 -8.92 -44.58
N THR A 93 -7.79 -8.17 -45.05
CA THR A 93 -9.21 -8.50 -44.88
C THR A 93 -9.83 -9.27 -46.05
N HIS A 94 -9.03 -9.70 -47.03
CA HIS A 94 -9.48 -10.41 -48.25
C HIS A 94 -10.47 -9.62 -49.14
N ASP A 95 -10.43 -8.28 -49.11
CA ASP A 95 -11.23 -7.41 -49.99
C ASP A 95 -10.41 -6.99 -51.21
N PHE A 96 -10.29 -7.92 -52.17
CA PHE A 96 -9.42 -7.77 -53.34
C PHE A 96 -9.88 -6.67 -54.31
N ASP A 97 -11.19 -6.42 -54.37
CA ASP A 97 -11.78 -5.40 -55.23
C ASP A 97 -11.48 -3.99 -54.68
N ALA A 98 -11.64 -3.79 -53.36
CA ALA A 98 -11.28 -2.54 -52.71
C ALA A 98 -9.76 -2.27 -52.82
N ALA A 99 -8.92 -3.28 -52.62
CA ALA A 99 -7.47 -3.16 -52.80
C ALA A 99 -7.11 -2.72 -54.23
N SER A 100 -7.76 -3.29 -55.24
CA SER A 100 -7.53 -2.95 -56.65
C SER A 100 -8.05 -1.56 -57.02
N ALA A 101 -9.23 -1.19 -56.53
CA ALA A 101 -9.84 0.12 -56.73
C ALA A 101 -8.97 1.22 -56.12
N ARG A 102 -8.41 0.98 -54.92
CA ARG A 102 -7.61 1.98 -54.20
C ARG A 102 -6.34 2.38 -54.95
N LEU A 103 -5.75 1.45 -55.69
CA LEU A 103 -4.53 1.65 -56.47
C LEU A 103 -4.76 2.19 -57.89
N SER A 104 -6.02 2.40 -58.31
CA SER A 104 -6.36 2.86 -59.65
C SER A 104 -5.81 4.26 -59.98
N GLY A 105 -5.66 5.12 -58.97
CA GLY A 105 -5.14 6.47 -59.10
C GLY A 105 -3.62 6.59 -59.27
N ILE A 106 -2.84 5.52 -59.03
CA ILE A 106 -1.37 5.58 -59.12
C ILE A 106 -0.94 5.51 -60.59
N ALA A 107 -0.23 6.54 -61.05
CA ALA A 107 0.22 6.63 -62.45
C ALA A 107 1.24 5.52 -62.79
N ARG A 108 1.36 5.14 -64.08
CA ARG A 108 2.37 4.15 -64.52
C ARG A 108 3.82 4.65 -64.34
N THR A 109 4.01 5.96 -64.34
CA THR A 109 5.30 6.63 -64.18
C THR A 109 5.62 6.97 -62.71
N SER A 110 4.71 6.69 -61.77
CA SER A 110 4.92 6.94 -60.35
C SER A 110 5.99 6.01 -59.76
N PRO A 111 6.79 6.47 -58.77
CA PRO A 111 7.73 5.62 -58.04
C PRO A 111 7.03 4.49 -57.25
N PHE A 112 5.71 4.57 -57.02
CA PHE A 112 4.86 3.55 -56.39
C PHE A 112 4.24 2.56 -57.40
N ALA A 113 4.50 2.70 -58.71
CA ALA A 113 4.02 1.74 -59.71
C ALA A 113 4.46 0.28 -59.43
N PRO A 114 5.67 -0.01 -58.91
CA PRO A 114 6.06 -1.37 -58.49
C PRO A 114 5.21 -1.91 -57.34
N TRP A 115 4.82 -1.08 -56.36
CA TRP A 115 3.91 -1.50 -55.30
C TRP A 115 2.53 -1.88 -55.84
N ARG A 116 2.03 -1.15 -56.84
CA ARG A 116 0.79 -1.53 -57.52
C ARG A 116 0.89 -2.89 -58.21
N LEU A 117 2.01 -3.18 -58.89
CA LEU A 117 2.25 -4.48 -59.52
C LEU A 117 2.37 -5.60 -58.47
N PHE A 118 3.03 -5.31 -57.34
CA PHE A 118 3.14 -6.23 -56.22
C PHE A 118 1.78 -6.62 -55.65
N VAL A 119 0.93 -5.64 -55.33
CA VAL A 119 -0.44 -5.89 -54.81
C VAL A 119 -1.29 -6.65 -55.82
N ARG A 120 -1.22 -6.32 -57.12
CA ARG A 120 -1.93 -7.09 -58.17
C ARG A 120 -1.47 -8.55 -58.22
N GLY A 121 -0.17 -8.79 -58.08
CA GLY A 121 0.34 -10.15 -58.00
C GLY A 121 -0.09 -10.87 -56.72
N LEU A 122 -0.23 -10.17 -55.58
CA LEU A 122 -0.81 -10.74 -54.36
C LEU A 122 -2.29 -11.12 -54.55
N VAL A 123 -3.09 -10.26 -55.19
CA VAL A 123 -4.50 -10.58 -55.51
C VAL A 123 -4.59 -11.85 -56.37
N ALA A 124 -3.77 -11.95 -57.42
CA ALA A 124 -3.71 -13.16 -58.26
C ALA A 124 -3.26 -14.40 -57.46
N PHE A 125 -2.24 -14.23 -56.62
CA PHE A 125 -1.70 -15.28 -55.76
C PHE A 125 -2.76 -15.81 -54.77
N TYR A 126 -3.51 -14.93 -54.10
CA TYR A 126 -4.61 -15.34 -53.20
C TYR A 126 -5.76 -16.04 -53.95
N ASN A 127 -5.99 -15.68 -55.21
CA ASN A 127 -6.96 -16.34 -56.09
C ASN A 127 -6.41 -17.63 -56.74
N SER A 128 -5.21 -18.09 -56.35
CA SER A 128 -4.53 -19.27 -56.93
C SER A 128 -4.27 -19.17 -58.44
N ASP A 129 -4.14 -17.95 -58.99
CA ASP A 129 -3.71 -17.70 -60.37
C ASP A 129 -2.19 -17.43 -60.39
N ASP A 130 -1.42 -18.50 -60.24
CA ASP A 130 0.04 -18.46 -60.12
C ASP A 130 0.71 -17.88 -61.38
N GLU A 131 0.15 -18.12 -62.56
CA GLU A 131 0.67 -17.58 -63.82
C GLU A 131 0.52 -16.05 -63.87
N MET A 132 -0.63 -15.53 -63.46
CA MET A 132 -0.83 -14.08 -63.38
C MET A 132 -0.05 -13.44 -62.25
N ALA A 133 0.09 -14.12 -61.09
CA ALA A 133 0.95 -13.67 -60.00
C ALA A 133 2.42 -13.55 -60.46
N LYS A 134 2.95 -14.59 -61.11
CA LYS A 134 4.30 -14.62 -61.67
C LYS A 134 4.50 -13.58 -62.77
N SER A 135 3.53 -13.40 -63.66
CA SER A 135 3.57 -12.38 -64.72
C SER A 135 3.65 -10.96 -64.16
N ASN A 136 2.96 -10.69 -63.05
CA ASN A 136 3.03 -9.40 -62.36
C ASN A 136 4.34 -9.24 -61.57
N TRP A 137 4.77 -10.26 -60.84
CA TRP A 137 5.97 -10.20 -59.99
C TRP A 137 7.29 -10.23 -60.77
N SER A 138 7.34 -10.89 -61.93
CA SER A 138 8.54 -10.90 -62.80
C SER A 138 8.88 -9.52 -63.39
N ARG A 139 7.95 -8.56 -63.34
CA ARG A 139 8.16 -7.17 -63.76
C ARG A 139 8.68 -6.27 -62.63
N LEU A 140 8.75 -6.78 -61.40
CA LEU A 140 9.28 -6.05 -60.26
C LEU A 140 10.80 -6.10 -60.29
N GLU A 141 11.41 -4.96 -59.96
CA GLU A 141 12.86 -4.89 -59.80
C GLU A 141 13.29 -5.70 -58.54
N PRO A 142 14.16 -6.73 -58.68
CA PRO A 142 14.48 -7.63 -57.56
C PRO A 142 15.13 -6.95 -56.35
N ALA A 143 15.83 -5.84 -56.56
CA ALA A 143 16.53 -5.10 -55.51
C ALA A 143 15.59 -4.23 -54.65
N ARG A 144 14.45 -3.77 -55.22
CA ARG A 144 13.47 -2.96 -54.50
C ARG A 144 12.64 -3.78 -53.53
N ARG A 145 12.14 -3.16 -52.45
CA ARG A 145 11.36 -3.85 -51.41
C ARG A 145 10.19 -4.69 -51.96
N PRO A 146 9.29 -4.20 -52.84
CA PRO A 146 8.21 -5.01 -53.39
C PRO A 146 8.72 -6.25 -54.16
N GLY A 147 9.83 -6.13 -54.89
CA GLY A 147 10.47 -7.25 -55.57
C GLY A 147 11.10 -8.27 -54.63
N ARG A 148 11.77 -7.81 -53.56
CA ARG A 148 12.32 -8.68 -52.51
C ARG A 148 11.22 -9.47 -51.79
N ILE A 149 10.11 -8.81 -51.46
CA ILE A 149 8.96 -9.47 -50.82
C ILE A 149 8.36 -10.50 -51.77
N ALA A 150 8.08 -10.12 -53.02
CA ALA A 150 7.55 -11.04 -54.03
C ALA A 150 8.46 -12.26 -54.25
N ASN A 151 9.77 -12.06 -54.40
CA ASN A 151 10.74 -13.15 -54.57
C ASN A 151 10.80 -14.06 -53.34
N THR A 152 10.72 -13.49 -52.14
CA THR A 152 10.71 -14.26 -50.89
C THR A 152 9.44 -15.10 -50.78
N LEU A 153 8.28 -14.51 -51.09
CA LEU A 153 6.98 -15.20 -51.10
C LEU A 153 6.94 -16.30 -52.16
N TRP A 154 7.40 -16.00 -53.38
CA TRP A 154 7.46 -16.95 -54.49
C TRP A 154 8.43 -18.09 -54.18
N SER A 155 9.60 -17.78 -53.63
CA SER A 155 10.55 -18.80 -53.18
C SER A 155 9.99 -19.63 -52.04
N ALA A 156 9.36 -19.03 -51.03
CA ALA A 156 8.79 -19.78 -49.90
C ALA A 156 7.71 -20.77 -50.35
N THR A 157 6.94 -20.42 -51.39
CA THR A 157 5.82 -21.22 -51.90
C THR A 157 6.25 -22.24 -52.97
N HIS A 158 7.30 -21.94 -53.75
CA HIS A 158 7.75 -22.75 -54.88
C HIS A 158 9.17 -23.35 -54.72
N SER A 159 9.83 -23.16 -53.57
CA SER A 159 11.18 -23.70 -53.28
C SER A 159 11.26 -25.22 -53.14
N ASP A 160 10.18 -25.94 -53.40
CA ASP A 160 10.24 -27.39 -53.63
C ASP A 160 11.11 -27.79 -54.83
N SER A 161 11.50 -26.82 -55.67
CA SER A 161 12.35 -26.99 -56.86
C SER A 161 13.87 -26.88 -56.60
N LEU A 162 14.33 -26.09 -55.61
CA LEU A 162 15.76 -25.86 -55.38
C LEU A 162 16.48 -27.01 -54.63
N TYR A 163 15.73 -28.01 -54.16
CA TYR A 163 16.24 -29.26 -53.57
C TYR A 163 16.04 -30.49 -54.46
N ALA A 164 15.75 -30.32 -55.77
CA ALA A 164 15.44 -31.43 -56.67
C ALA A 164 16.57 -32.47 -56.85
N ASN A 165 17.82 -32.15 -56.48
CA ASN A 165 18.97 -33.06 -56.56
C ASN A 165 19.50 -33.57 -55.21
N GLN A 166 18.83 -33.26 -54.09
CA GLN A 166 19.07 -33.97 -52.83
C GLN A 166 17.99 -35.04 -52.66
N PRO A 167 18.31 -36.25 -52.17
CA PRO A 167 17.31 -37.28 -51.95
C PRO A 167 16.23 -36.71 -51.03
N ARG A 168 15.01 -36.57 -51.58
CA ARG A 168 13.85 -36.08 -50.84
C ARG A 168 13.72 -36.93 -49.57
N PRO A 169 13.66 -36.33 -48.36
CA PRO A 169 13.22 -37.05 -47.19
C PRO A 169 11.89 -37.73 -47.54
N PRO A 170 11.68 -39.02 -47.20
CA PRO A 170 10.42 -39.72 -47.41
C PRO A 170 9.23 -38.81 -47.04
N ALA A 171 8.12 -38.87 -47.79
CA ALA A 171 6.95 -37.99 -47.59
C ALA A 171 6.52 -37.89 -46.10
N VAL A 172 6.69 -38.98 -45.35
CA VAL A 172 6.48 -39.09 -43.90
C VAL A 172 7.30 -38.09 -43.07
N ILE A 173 8.53 -37.76 -43.48
CA ILE A 173 9.40 -36.79 -42.79
C ILE A 173 8.95 -35.35 -43.08
N ARG A 174 8.47 -35.06 -44.31
CA ARG A 174 7.92 -33.75 -44.68
C ARG A 174 6.62 -33.45 -43.96
N GLU A 175 5.70 -34.40 -43.93
CA GLU A 175 4.44 -34.27 -43.19
C GLU A 175 4.68 -34.08 -41.69
N LYS A 176 5.66 -34.81 -41.13
CA LYS A 176 6.08 -34.61 -39.73
C LYS A 176 6.77 -33.28 -39.49
N LEU A 177 7.49 -32.71 -40.46
CA LEU A 177 8.12 -31.40 -40.37
C LEU A 177 7.09 -30.27 -40.50
N SER A 178 6.09 -30.40 -41.38
CA SER A 178 5.02 -29.41 -41.52
C SER A 178 4.07 -29.41 -40.33
N GLU A 179 3.70 -30.58 -39.79
CA GLU A 179 2.97 -30.67 -38.50
C GLU A 179 3.80 -30.06 -37.37
N PHE A 180 5.13 -30.19 -37.42
CA PHE A 180 6.02 -29.73 -36.36
C PHE A 180 6.33 -28.22 -36.41
N LEU A 181 6.31 -27.61 -37.60
CA LEU A 181 6.50 -26.18 -37.80
C LEU A 181 5.18 -25.40 -37.80
N SER A 182 4.02 -26.05 -37.73
CA SER A 182 2.73 -25.38 -37.64
C SER A 182 2.38 -24.98 -36.19
N PRO A 183 1.69 -23.84 -35.99
CA PRO A 183 1.10 -23.47 -34.70
C PRO A 183 0.22 -24.58 -34.11
N ASP A 184 -0.50 -25.32 -34.97
CA ASP A 184 -1.41 -26.39 -34.55
C ASP A 184 -0.68 -27.57 -33.93
N GLY A 185 0.49 -27.95 -34.45
CA GLY A 185 1.26 -29.06 -33.89
C GLY A 185 1.80 -28.77 -32.50
N VAL A 186 2.34 -27.56 -32.29
CA VAL A 186 2.84 -27.15 -30.96
C VAL A 186 1.68 -27.02 -29.96
N LEU A 187 0.53 -26.47 -30.37
CA LEU A 187 -0.66 -26.39 -29.53
C LEU A 187 -1.26 -27.77 -29.22
N LYS A 188 -1.31 -28.68 -30.18
CA LYS A 188 -1.77 -30.08 -29.99
C LYS A 188 -0.89 -30.81 -28.97
N ALA A 189 0.43 -30.65 -29.05
CA ALA A 189 1.35 -31.24 -28.09
C ALA A 189 1.20 -30.62 -26.68
N ALA A 190 1.04 -29.30 -26.58
CA ALA A 190 0.77 -28.62 -25.31
C ALA A 190 -0.57 -29.07 -24.68
N ARG A 191 -1.63 -29.19 -25.49
CA ARG A 191 -2.93 -29.72 -25.07
C ARG A 191 -2.85 -31.17 -24.62
N ALA A 192 -2.02 -32.00 -25.25
CA ALA A 192 -1.80 -33.38 -24.82
C ALA A 192 -1.20 -33.45 -23.41
N ILE A 193 -0.27 -32.54 -23.07
CA ILE A 193 0.27 -32.40 -21.71
C ILE A 193 -0.83 -31.95 -20.74
N GLY A 194 -1.58 -30.91 -21.09
CA GLY A 194 -2.67 -30.40 -20.25
C GLY A 194 -3.85 -31.37 -20.08
N GLY A 195 -4.06 -32.27 -21.03
CA GLY A 195 -5.18 -33.22 -21.07
C GLY A 195 -4.96 -34.51 -20.24
N ILE A 196 -3.78 -34.72 -19.66
CA ILE A 196 -3.53 -35.88 -18.78
C ILE A 196 -4.43 -35.79 -17.55
N ARG A 197 -5.30 -36.79 -17.38
CA ARG A 197 -6.15 -36.90 -16.19
C ARG A 197 -5.38 -37.53 -15.04
N HIS A 198 -5.51 -36.96 -13.85
CA HIS A 198 -4.89 -37.46 -12.63
C HIS A 198 -5.83 -38.37 -11.84
N ARG A 199 -5.26 -39.38 -11.17
CA ARG A 199 -6.03 -40.25 -10.26
C ARG A 199 -6.38 -39.55 -8.95
N SER A 200 -5.55 -38.60 -8.51
CA SER A 200 -5.77 -37.78 -7.32
C SER A 200 -6.23 -36.38 -7.73
N ALA A 201 -7.27 -35.88 -7.05
CA ALA A 201 -7.75 -34.50 -7.21
C ALA A 201 -6.75 -33.47 -6.68
N GLU A 202 -5.80 -33.87 -5.83
CA GLU A 202 -4.76 -32.99 -5.27
C GLU A 202 -3.57 -32.82 -6.23
N THR A 203 -3.46 -33.66 -7.26
CA THR A 203 -2.40 -33.57 -8.27
C THR A 203 -2.87 -32.66 -9.39
N VAL A 204 -2.19 -31.52 -9.55
CA VAL A 204 -2.45 -30.54 -10.61
C VAL A 204 -1.43 -30.70 -11.75
N PHE A 205 -0.22 -31.19 -11.43
CA PHE A 205 0.82 -31.48 -12.40
C PHE A 205 1.61 -32.74 -12.01
N SER A 206 1.71 -33.72 -12.91
CA SER A 206 2.27 -35.05 -12.63
C SER A 206 3.68 -35.24 -13.18
N SER A 207 4.40 -36.24 -12.67
CA SER A 207 5.71 -36.64 -13.21
C SER A 207 5.64 -37.08 -14.68
N SER A 208 4.51 -37.65 -15.12
CA SER A 208 4.28 -38.00 -16.53
C SER A 208 4.17 -36.77 -17.41
N GLN A 209 3.42 -35.75 -16.97
CA GLN A 209 3.36 -34.47 -17.67
C GLN A 209 4.72 -33.78 -17.71
N PHE A 210 5.51 -33.87 -16.63
CA PHE A 210 6.87 -33.36 -16.63
C PHE A 210 7.77 -34.10 -17.63
N ALA A 211 7.65 -35.42 -17.76
CA ALA A 211 8.37 -36.19 -18.78
C ALA A 211 8.00 -35.71 -20.20
N MET A 212 6.71 -35.53 -20.48
CA MET A 212 6.24 -34.99 -21.76
C MET A 212 6.68 -33.54 -21.97
N LEU A 213 6.73 -32.72 -20.92
CA LEU A 213 7.21 -31.34 -21.02
C LEU A 213 8.70 -31.28 -21.41
N LYS A 214 9.54 -32.18 -20.89
CA LYS A 214 10.96 -32.27 -21.32
C LYS A 214 11.06 -32.60 -22.80
N GLU A 215 10.29 -33.58 -23.27
CA GLU A 215 10.25 -33.94 -24.69
C GLU A 215 9.72 -32.79 -25.54
N PHE A 216 8.64 -32.15 -25.11
CA PHE A 216 8.05 -30.98 -25.76
C PHE A 216 9.07 -29.84 -25.90
N ARG A 217 9.86 -29.56 -24.86
CA ARG A 217 10.91 -28.54 -24.91
C ARG A 217 12.03 -28.90 -25.88
N LEU A 218 12.53 -30.15 -25.82
CA LEU A 218 13.57 -30.63 -26.73
C LEU A 218 13.10 -30.57 -28.19
N ARG A 219 11.83 -30.94 -28.40
CA ARG A 219 11.20 -30.96 -29.70
C ARG A 219 10.99 -29.55 -30.21
N PHE A 220 10.23 -28.69 -29.53
CA PHE A 220 9.77 -27.41 -30.08
C PHE A 220 10.62 -26.18 -29.70
N GLY A 221 11.53 -26.30 -28.72
CA GLY A 221 12.21 -25.15 -28.11
C GLY A 221 13.09 -24.32 -29.04
N LYS A 222 13.56 -24.88 -30.16
CA LYS A 222 14.36 -24.14 -31.16
C LYS A 222 13.52 -23.23 -32.05
N TYR A 223 12.27 -23.59 -32.31
CA TYR A 223 11.41 -22.93 -33.30
C TYR A 223 10.33 -22.06 -32.64
N TRP A 224 9.90 -22.44 -31.44
CA TRP A 224 8.81 -21.79 -30.71
C TRP A 224 9.26 -21.30 -29.32
N THR A 225 10.45 -20.70 -29.23
CA THR A 225 11.13 -20.39 -27.96
C THR A 225 10.22 -19.66 -26.96
N GLY A 226 9.57 -18.57 -27.37
CA GLY A 226 8.69 -17.78 -26.49
C GLY A 226 7.50 -18.57 -25.95
N PHE A 227 6.79 -19.30 -26.82
CA PHE A 227 5.66 -20.14 -26.39
C PHE A 227 6.11 -21.28 -25.47
N VAL A 228 7.20 -21.97 -25.83
CA VAL A 228 7.73 -23.10 -25.06
C VAL A 228 8.19 -22.65 -23.67
N GLU A 229 8.81 -21.48 -23.56
CA GLU A 229 9.20 -20.88 -22.28
C GLU A 229 7.98 -20.54 -21.42
N GLN A 230 7.01 -19.80 -21.97
CA GLN A 230 5.79 -19.44 -21.25
C GLN A 230 4.99 -20.68 -20.80
N PHE A 231 4.84 -21.67 -21.69
CA PHE A 231 4.16 -22.93 -21.37
C PHE A 231 4.91 -23.70 -20.27
N SER A 232 6.24 -23.73 -20.33
CA SER A 232 7.07 -24.35 -19.28
C SER A 232 6.90 -23.65 -17.93
N SER A 233 6.90 -22.31 -17.92
CA SER A 233 6.66 -21.51 -16.71
C SER A 233 5.25 -21.73 -16.17
N ALA A 234 4.23 -21.89 -17.02
CA ALA A 234 2.90 -22.24 -16.61
C ALA A 234 2.86 -23.63 -15.93
N CYS A 235 3.50 -24.64 -16.52
CA CYS A 235 3.64 -25.96 -15.89
C CYS A 235 4.38 -25.89 -14.54
N MET A 236 5.45 -25.09 -14.45
CA MET A 236 6.17 -24.87 -13.18
C MET A 236 5.25 -24.27 -12.11
N ARG A 237 4.44 -23.27 -12.46
CA ARG A 237 3.44 -22.69 -11.56
C ARG A 237 2.39 -23.73 -11.11
N LEU A 238 1.92 -24.61 -11.98
CA LEU A 238 1.00 -25.68 -11.58
C LEU A 238 1.64 -26.63 -10.56
N SER A 239 2.92 -26.97 -10.75
CA SER A 239 3.66 -27.80 -9.78
C SER A 239 3.83 -27.12 -8.42
N PHE A 240 3.83 -25.78 -8.38
CA PHE A 240 3.94 -25.00 -7.14
C PHE A 240 2.72 -25.14 -6.23
N PHE A 241 1.54 -25.44 -6.77
CA PHE A 241 0.28 -25.50 -6.03
C PHE A 241 -0.02 -26.87 -5.39
N GLN A 242 0.89 -27.84 -5.52
CA GLN A 242 0.75 -29.18 -4.95
C GLN A 242 1.92 -29.52 -4.03
N ASN A 243 1.72 -30.42 -3.08
CA ASN A 243 2.75 -30.82 -2.11
C ASN A 243 3.59 -31.99 -2.66
N ASN A 244 4.38 -31.76 -3.72
CA ASN A 244 5.29 -32.75 -4.30
C ASN A 244 6.71 -32.18 -4.45
N ILE A 245 7.52 -32.34 -3.39
CA ILE A 245 8.89 -31.82 -3.29
C ILE A 245 9.80 -32.40 -4.39
N ASP A 246 9.71 -33.70 -4.66
CA ASP A 246 10.56 -34.38 -5.65
C ASP A 246 10.32 -33.85 -7.07
N LEU A 247 9.05 -33.63 -7.42
CA LEU A 247 8.69 -33.06 -8.72
C LEU A 247 9.20 -31.63 -8.86
N MET A 248 8.98 -30.79 -7.84
CA MET A 248 9.45 -29.40 -7.84
C MET A 248 10.98 -29.35 -8.00
N SER A 249 11.72 -30.14 -7.23
CA SER A 249 13.18 -30.25 -7.32
C SER A 249 13.64 -30.72 -8.70
N SER A 250 12.96 -31.71 -9.27
CA SER A 250 13.28 -32.24 -10.60
C SER A 250 13.00 -31.22 -11.71
N MET A 251 11.91 -30.47 -11.62
CA MET A 251 11.54 -29.42 -12.57
C MET A 251 12.55 -28.28 -12.52
N ARG A 252 12.88 -27.79 -11.32
CA ARG A 252 13.90 -26.75 -11.08
C ARG A 252 15.22 -27.03 -11.80
N LEU A 253 15.69 -28.27 -11.73
CA LEU A 253 16.99 -28.68 -12.30
C LEU A 253 16.98 -28.86 -13.83
N LYS A 254 15.81 -28.99 -14.46
CA LYS A 254 15.69 -29.38 -15.88
C LYS A 254 14.97 -28.34 -16.74
N ILE A 255 14.24 -27.42 -16.13
CA ILE A 255 13.48 -26.37 -16.82
C ILE A 255 14.14 -25.04 -16.48
N PRO A 256 14.76 -24.33 -17.43
CA PRO A 256 15.25 -22.99 -17.19
C PRO A 256 14.11 -22.07 -16.77
N GLY A 257 14.42 -21.19 -15.83
CA GLY A 257 13.49 -20.21 -15.29
C GLY A 257 13.52 -18.89 -16.04
N PRO A 258 12.70 -17.93 -15.58
CA PRO A 258 12.62 -16.61 -16.18
C PRO A 258 13.95 -15.86 -16.02
N PRO A 259 14.18 -14.77 -16.77
CA PRO A 259 15.46 -14.03 -16.74
C PRO A 259 15.89 -13.52 -15.36
N HIS A 260 14.95 -13.28 -14.45
CA HIS A 260 15.22 -12.85 -13.08
C HIS A 260 15.48 -14.02 -12.11
N ASP A 261 15.05 -15.24 -12.44
CA ASP A 261 15.28 -16.44 -11.64
C ASP A 261 15.59 -17.66 -12.53
N PRO A 262 16.75 -17.67 -13.22
CA PRO A 262 17.02 -18.64 -14.29
C PRO A 262 17.08 -20.09 -13.83
N MET A 263 17.27 -20.32 -12.54
CA MET A 263 17.33 -21.65 -11.93
C MET A 263 16.11 -21.95 -11.05
N TRP A 264 15.06 -21.11 -11.09
CA TRP A 264 13.89 -21.21 -10.20
C TRP A 264 14.28 -21.31 -8.71
N THR A 265 15.39 -20.69 -8.32
CA THR A 265 15.94 -20.75 -6.97
C THR A 265 15.04 -19.96 -6.02
N MET A 266 14.62 -18.76 -6.42
CA MET A 266 13.68 -17.95 -5.65
C MET A 266 12.33 -18.68 -5.55
N ALA A 267 11.77 -19.12 -6.67
CA ALA A 267 10.50 -19.85 -6.69
C ALA A 267 10.54 -21.10 -5.79
N ALA A 268 11.64 -21.87 -5.82
CA ALA A 268 11.82 -23.00 -4.93
C ALA A 268 11.82 -22.57 -3.45
N ALA A 269 12.54 -21.51 -3.07
CA ALA A 269 12.53 -21.02 -1.69
C ALA A 269 11.09 -20.68 -1.23
N LEU A 270 10.27 -20.07 -2.10
CA LEU A 270 8.86 -19.78 -1.78
C LEU A 270 8.03 -21.06 -1.60
N TYR A 271 8.33 -22.08 -2.39
CA TYR A 271 7.66 -23.36 -2.34
C TYR A 271 7.98 -24.09 -1.03
N TYR A 272 9.26 -24.15 -0.67
CA TYR A 272 9.75 -24.80 0.55
C TYR A 272 9.23 -24.14 1.82
N ALA A 273 8.95 -22.82 1.81
CA ALA A 273 8.35 -22.10 2.94
C ALA A 273 6.96 -22.64 3.38
N LYS A 274 6.32 -23.49 2.57
CA LYS A 274 5.05 -24.16 2.94
C LYS A 274 5.23 -25.34 3.90
N PHE A 275 6.47 -25.80 4.11
CA PHE A 275 6.78 -26.99 4.90
C PHE A 275 7.51 -26.62 6.19
N GLN A 276 7.13 -27.25 7.31
CA GLN A 276 7.61 -26.88 8.65
C GLN A 276 9.10 -27.18 8.88
N ASP A 277 9.67 -28.15 8.16
CA ASP A 277 11.05 -28.63 8.38
C ASP A 277 12.05 -28.14 7.31
N ALA A 278 11.66 -27.17 6.48
CA ALA A 278 12.43 -26.76 5.30
C ALA A 278 13.34 -25.52 5.52
N ASP A 279 13.53 -25.07 6.75
CA ASP A 279 14.31 -23.86 7.08
C ASP A 279 15.73 -23.90 6.52
N GLY A 280 16.38 -25.07 6.59
CA GLY A 280 17.72 -25.30 6.05
C GLY A 280 17.75 -25.09 4.53
N ASP A 281 16.78 -25.68 3.82
CA ASP A 281 16.66 -25.57 2.37
C ASP A 281 16.35 -24.14 1.94
N ILE A 282 15.45 -23.45 2.64
CA ILE A 282 15.10 -22.05 2.35
C ILE A 282 16.31 -21.15 2.53
N LYS A 283 17.09 -21.33 3.60
CA LYS A 283 18.34 -20.58 3.84
C LYS A 283 19.35 -20.83 2.73
N ALA A 284 19.57 -22.09 2.35
CA ALA A 284 20.49 -22.45 1.28
C ALA A 284 20.07 -21.88 -0.07
N LEU A 285 18.77 -21.94 -0.41
CA LEU A 285 18.24 -21.41 -1.66
C LEU A 285 18.30 -19.88 -1.71
N ASN A 286 17.94 -19.19 -0.63
CA ASN A 286 18.06 -17.74 -0.55
C ASN A 286 19.52 -17.29 -0.69
N GLN A 287 20.47 -18.00 -0.08
CA GLN A 287 21.89 -17.72 -0.24
C GLN A 287 22.34 -17.94 -1.69
N SER A 288 21.99 -19.07 -2.29
CA SER A 288 22.33 -19.37 -3.69
C SER A 288 21.74 -18.33 -4.65
N TYR A 289 20.50 -17.91 -4.42
CA TYR A 289 19.85 -16.92 -5.28
C TYR A 289 20.51 -15.53 -5.18
N ARG A 290 21.00 -15.13 -3.99
CA ARG A 290 21.77 -13.89 -3.82
C ARG A 290 23.08 -13.90 -4.63
N GLU A 291 23.77 -15.04 -4.65
CA GLU A 291 24.98 -15.22 -5.44
C GLU A 291 24.68 -15.25 -6.95
N GLN A 292 23.54 -15.81 -7.34
CA GLN A 292 23.10 -15.84 -8.74
C GLN A 292 22.71 -14.44 -9.22
N ILE A 293 21.84 -13.73 -8.49
CA ILE A 293 21.27 -12.46 -8.95
C ILE A 293 22.33 -11.39 -9.17
N THR A 294 23.38 -11.36 -8.36
CA THR A 294 24.53 -10.44 -8.53
C THR A 294 25.30 -10.67 -9.84
N ARG A 295 25.16 -11.85 -10.46
CA ARG A 295 25.80 -12.22 -11.73
C ARG A 295 24.86 -12.09 -12.94
N LEU A 296 23.58 -11.79 -12.73
CA LEU A 296 22.61 -11.70 -13.82
C LEU A 296 22.76 -10.39 -14.60
N ALA A 297 23.38 -10.49 -15.77
CA ALA A 297 23.52 -9.37 -16.72
C ALA A 297 22.18 -8.96 -17.37
N THR A 298 21.16 -9.81 -17.29
CA THR A 298 19.82 -9.56 -17.85
C THR A 298 19.00 -8.52 -17.09
N LEU A 299 19.37 -8.21 -15.84
CA LEU A 299 18.72 -7.21 -15.00
C LEU A 299 19.61 -5.97 -14.87
N SER A 300 19.00 -4.79 -14.76
CA SER A 300 19.72 -3.58 -14.37
C SER A 300 20.20 -3.70 -12.92
N ASP A 301 21.21 -2.91 -12.53
CA ASP A 301 21.70 -2.95 -11.15
C ASP A 301 20.60 -2.57 -10.15
N ASP A 302 19.86 -1.50 -10.42
CA ASP A 302 18.74 -1.05 -9.58
C ASP A 302 17.70 -2.17 -9.34
N VAL A 303 17.36 -2.93 -10.38
CA VAL A 303 16.41 -4.05 -10.26
C VAL A 303 17.01 -5.20 -9.45
N ARG A 304 18.30 -5.53 -9.65
CA ARG A 304 18.98 -6.54 -8.81
C ARG A 304 18.96 -6.15 -7.34
N GLN A 305 19.32 -4.90 -7.04
CA GLN A 305 19.34 -4.37 -5.69
C GLN A 305 17.93 -4.38 -5.05
N ALA A 306 16.89 -3.98 -5.80
CA ALA A 306 15.51 -4.04 -5.34
C ALA A 306 15.04 -5.47 -5.02
N VAL A 307 15.36 -6.45 -5.88
CA VAL A 307 15.03 -7.86 -5.64
C VAL A 307 15.79 -8.40 -4.42
N LEU A 308 17.06 -8.05 -4.24
CA LEU A 308 17.83 -8.41 -3.05
C LEU A 308 17.20 -7.87 -1.78
N SER A 309 16.74 -6.62 -1.80
CA SER A 309 15.98 -6.00 -0.70
C SER A 309 14.68 -6.77 -0.39
N LEU A 310 13.91 -7.16 -1.41
CA LEU A 310 12.69 -7.96 -1.24
C LEU A 310 12.95 -9.36 -0.65
N LEU A 311 14.07 -10.01 -1.01
CA LEU A 311 14.43 -11.31 -0.40
C LEU A 311 14.73 -11.18 1.10
N TRP A 312 15.33 -10.07 1.52
CA TRP A 312 15.53 -9.79 2.94
C TRP A 312 14.20 -9.57 3.64
N MET A 313 13.29 -8.78 3.07
CA MET A 313 11.94 -8.58 3.64
C MET A 313 11.13 -9.87 3.70
N ARG A 314 11.25 -10.75 2.72
CA ARG A 314 10.62 -12.07 2.81
C ARG A 314 11.17 -12.92 3.96
N ARG A 315 12.48 -12.83 4.22
CA ARG A 315 13.08 -13.50 5.38
C ARG A 315 12.58 -12.89 6.69
N PHE A 316 12.38 -11.58 6.74
CA PHE A 316 11.76 -10.88 7.86
C PHE A 316 10.36 -11.43 8.15
N GLU A 317 9.47 -11.42 7.15
CA GLU A 317 8.10 -11.93 7.25
C GLU A 317 8.06 -13.40 7.70
N TYR A 318 8.95 -14.23 7.15
CA TYR A 318 9.05 -15.63 7.53
C TYR A 318 9.40 -15.78 9.01
N ILE A 319 10.41 -15.07 9.51
CA ILE A 319 10.80 -15.11 10.93
C ILE A 319 9.66 -14.60 11.81
N GLU A 320 8.94 -13.54 11.41
CA GLU A 320 7.78 -13.04 12.15
C GLU A 320 6.65 -14.07 12.23
N GLN A 321 6.35 -14.77 11.12
CA GLN A 321 5.31 -15.79 11.04
C GLN A 321 5.66 -17.07 11.82
N THR A 322 6.91 -17.52 11.76
CA THR A 322 7.36 -18.73 12.47
C THR A 322 7.62 -18.49 13.95
N SER A 323 7.84 -17.23 14.35
CA SER A 323 7.89 -16.84 15.75
C SER A 323 6.49 -16.91 16.35
N VAL A 324 6.07 -18.13 16.72
CA VAL A 324 4.77 -18.40 17.36
C VAL A 324 4.53 -17.34 18.43
N PRO A 325 3.44 -16.55 18.34
CA PRO A 325 3.12 -15.59 19.38
C PRO A 325 2.98 -16.36 20.69
N ALA A 326 3.84 -16.07 21.67
CA ALA A 326 3.80 -16.68 23.01
C ALA A 326 2.41 -16.54 23.69
N ARG A 327 1.53 -15.68 23.15
CA ARG A 327 0.15 -15.46 23.60
C ARG A 327 -0.78 -16.69 23.50
N PHE A 328 -0.48 -17.71 22.69
CA PHE A 328 -1.36 -18.88 22.55
C PHE A 328 -1.09 -20.03 23.54
N MET A 329 -0.05 -19.92 24.37
CA MET A 329 0.26 -20.88 25.42
C MET A 329 0.35 -20.12 26.76
N PRO A 330 -0.28 -20.60 27.85
CA PRO A 330 -0.24 -19.90 29.14
C PRO A 330 1.21 -19.61 29.55
N ALA A 331 1.48 -18.36 29.94
CA ALA A 331 2.83 -17.86 30.28
C ALA A 331 3.60 -18.74 31.29
N PHE A 332 2.89 -19.54 32.08
CA PHE A 332 3.46 -20.48 33.04
C PHE A 332 4.16 -21.71 32.43
N PHE A 333 3.97 -22.05 31.15
CA PHE A 333 4.56 -23.26 30.56
C PHE A 333 5.95 -23.07 29.93
N PHE A 334 6.36 -21.83 29.64
CA PHE A 334 7.68 -21.57 29.04
C PHE A 334 8.24 -20.24 29.54
N ASP A 335 9.07 -20.31 30.59
CA ASP A 335 10.03 -19.26 30.99
C ASP A 335 11.21 -19.16 29.99
N GLY A 336 10.94 -19.46 28.72
CA GLY A 336 11.95 -19.68 27.67
C GLY A 336 11.35 -19.82 26.28
N SER A 337 10.19 -19.20 26.02
CA SER A 337 9.74 -19.01 24.63
C SER A 337 10.90 -18.38 23.87
N PRO A 338 11.27 -18.89 22.67
CA PRO A 338 12.35 -18.33 21.90
C PRO A 338 12.00 -16.87 21.62
N SER A 339 12.59 -15.98 22.41
CA SER A 339 12.44 -14.54 22.26
C SER A 339 12.75 -14.25 20.80
N ARG A 340 11.81 -13.64 20.09
CA ARG A 340 12.03 -13.15 18.72
C ARG A 340 13.43 -12.55 18.69
N ASP A 341 14.31 -13.04 17.82
CA ASP A 341 15.67 -12.49 17.73
C ASP A 341 15.56 -11.11 17.06
N ARG A 342 15.23 -10.11 17.88
CA ARG A 342 14.97 -8.75 17.42
C ARG A 342 16.23 -8.10 16.84
N ARG A 343 17.42 -8.52 17.30
CA ARG A 343 18.69 -8.08 16.71
C ARG A 343 18.81 -8.57 15.27
N LEU A 344 18.44 -9.83 15.03
CA LEU A 344 18.39 -10.38 13.68
C LEU A 344 17.34 -9.66 12.81
N LEU A 345 16.14 -9.35 13.34
CA LEU A 345 15.11 -8.62 12.59
C LEU A 345 15.56 -7.20 12.19
N VAL A 346 16.21 -6.47 13.10
CA VAL A 346 16.82 -5.16 12.82
C VAL A 346 17.87 -5.30 11.72
N GLN A 347 18.80 -6.25 11.84
CA GLN A 347 19.84 -6.48 10.84
C GLN A 347 19.26 -6.81 9.46
N ILE A 348 18.18 -7.60 9.40
CA ILE A 348 17.51 -7.93 8.14
C ILE A 348 16.94 -6.68 7.47
N CYS A 349 16.28 -5.80 8.23
CA CYS A 349 15.72 -4.57 7.68
C CYS A 349 16.83 -3.60 7.24
N GLU A 350 17.90 -3.45 8.04
CA GLU A 350 19.06 -2.63 7.70
C GLU A 350 19.73 -3.10 6.40
N GLU A 351 19.94 -4.41 6.23
CA GLU A 351 20.45 -4.96 4.99
C GLU A 351 19.47 -4.72 3.83
N ALA A 352 18.16 -4.92 4.02
CA ALA A 352 17.16 -4.63 2.99
C ALA A 352 17.21 -3.17 2.52
N ILE A 353 17.32 -2.22 3.45
CA ILE A 353 17.44 -0.78 3.17
C ILE A 353 18.76 -0.47 2.47
N LYS A 354 19.86 -1.11 2.88
CA LYS A 354 21.18 -0.94 2.25
C LYS A 354 21.18 -1.36 0.79
N PHE A 355 20.53 -2.47 0.44
CA PHE A 355 20.37 -2.90 -0.94
C PHE A 355 19.48 -1.91 -1.71
N TYR A 356 18.31 -1.56 -1.19
CA TYR A 356 17.40 -0.63 -1.87
C TYR A 356 16.82 0.40 -0.89
N PRO A 357 17.43 1.60 -0.77
CA PRO A 357 17.01 2.62 0.20
C PRO A 357 15.58 3.12 0.01
N ARG A 358 15.03 2.95 -1.20
CA ARG A 358 13.63 3.25 -1.56
C ARG A 358 12.64 2.12 -1.23
N ASN A 359 13.03 1.09 -0.48
CA ASN A 359 12.11 0.10 0.03
C ASN A 359 11.34 0.63 1.25
N LYS A 360 10.16 1.22 1.02
CA LYS A 360 9.31 1.80 2.08
C LYS A 360 8.97 0.78 3.18
N HIS A 361 8.62 -0.44 2.80
CA HIS A 361 8.24 -1.49 3.73
C HIS A 361 9.38 -1.86 4.69
N ALA A 362 10.63 -1.91 4.20
CA ALA A 362 11.79 -2.21 5.03
C ALA A 362 12.04 -1.16 6.12
N HIS A 363 11.86 0.13 5.81
CA HIS A 363 11.96 1.19 6.81
C HIS A 363 10.84 1.13 7.85
N GLN A 364 9.60 0.91 7.41
CA GLN A 364 8.46 0.78 8.32
C GLN A 364 8.63 -0.42 9.26
N SER A 365 9.08 -1.57 8.75
CA SER A 365 9.40 -2.75 9.56
C SER A 365 10.55 -2.50 10.53
N LEU A 366 11.60 -1.77 10.12
CA LEU A 366 12.70 -1.40 11.01
C LEU A 366 12.21 -0.52 12.17
N ILE A 367 11.42 0.52 11.87
CA ILE A 367 10.84 1.43 12.86
C ILE A 367 9.97 0.64 13.85
N ALA A 368 9.04 -0.17 13.35
CA ALA A 368 8.16 -0.99 14.19
C ALA A 368 8.94 -1.94 15.13
N VAL A 369 9.99 -2.61 14.64
CA VAL A 369 10.83 -3.48 15.50
C VAL A 369 11.61 -2.68 16.54
N LEU A 370 12.04 -1.47 16.22
CA LEU A 370 12.75 -0.60 17.18
C LEU A 370 11.79 0.01 18.23
N GLU A 371 10.56 0.35 17.86
CA GLU A 371 9.50 0.80 18.79
C GLU A 371 9.15 -0.31 19.78
N GLU A 372 8.90 -1.53 19.28
CA GLU A 372 8.65 -2.70 20.13
C GLU A 372 9.79 -3.03 21.12
N ASN A 373 11.02 -2.62 20.79
CA ASN A 373 12.17 -2.75 21.69
C ASN A 373 12.17 -1.71 22.79
N ASN A 374 11.71 -0.50 22.50
CA ASN A 374 11.68 0.59 23.44
C ASN A 374 10.58 0.38 24.51
N ASP A 375 9.39 -0.06 24.10
CA ASP A 375 8.23 -0.24 25.00
C ASP A 375 8.48 -1.23 26.14
N ARG A 376 9.38 -2.20 25.96
CA ARG A 376 9.66 -3.24 26.97
C ARG A 376 10.66 -2.81 28.05
N SER A 377 11.33 -1.68 27.90
CA SER A 377 12.42 -1.24 28.77
C SER A 377 11.95 -0.34 29.93
N SER A 378 10.63 -0.18 30.11
CA SER A 378 10.00 0.92 30.85
C SER A 378 10.26 1.05 32.36
N SER A 379 11.01 0.14 33.01
CA SER A 379 11.21 0.23 34.47
C SER A 379 12.50 0.92 34.89
N HIS A 380 13.53 1.00 34.05
CA HIS A 380 14.75 1.77 34.36
C HIS A 380 15.43 2.27 33.09
N ARG A 381 15.55 3.60 32.95
CA ARG A 381 16.33 4.33 31.91
C ARG A 381 17.81 3.97 31.93
N SER A 382 18.12 2.75 31.54
CA SER A 382 19.48 2.28 31.38
C SER A 382 20.12 2.96 30.16
N LYS A 383 21.45 3.02 30.14
CA LYS A 383 22.21 3.52 28.98
C LYS A 383 21.76 2.86 27.65
N THR A 384 21.34 1.61 27.72
CA THR A 384 20.82 0.83 26.59
C THR A 384 19.55 1.42 25.97
N GLU A 385 18.66 1.99 26.78
CA GLU A 385 17.40 2.56 26.31
C GLU A 385 17.65 3.84 25.49
N LYS A 386 18.54 4.72 25.97
CA LYS A 386 18.96 5.91 25.20
C LYS A 386 19.61 5.54 23.86
N ASP A 387 20.40 4.46 23.84
CA ASP A 387 21.02 3.97 22.60
C ASP A 387 19.97 3.37 21.65
N GLN A 388 18.93 2.71 22.17
CA GLN A 388 17.81 2.18 21.37
C GLN A 388 16.92 3.30 20.83
N GLU A 389 16.55 4.27 21.65
CA GLU A 389 15.81 5.44 21.21
C GLU A 389 16.59 6.19 20.12
N LYS A 390 17.90 6.42 20.33
CA LYS A 390 18.74 7.04 19.30
C LYS A 390 18.73 6.25 17.98
N LYS A 391 18.74 4.92 18.03
CA LYS A 391 18.61 4.07 16.83
C LYS A 391 17.26 4.23 16.16
N LEU A 392 16.16 4.22 16.93
CA LEU A 392 14.81 4.47 16.43
C LEU A 392 14.73 5.82 15.71
N ARG A 393 15.20 6.89 16.35
CA ARG A 393 15.17 8.25 15.79
C ARG A 393 16.05 8.38 14.54
N ASN A 394 17.20 7.71 14.49
CA ASN A 394 18.02 7.64 13.29
C ASN A 394 17.31 6.90 12.14
N ALA A 395 16.60 5.80 12.44
CA ALA A 395 15.81 5.08 11.45
C ALA A 395 14.64 5.94 10.93
N GLN A 396 13.91 6.63 11.82
CA GLN A 396 12.86 7.58 11.45
C GLN A 396 13.40 8.73 10.58
N LEU A 397 14.57 9.29 10.91
CA LEU A 397 15.22 10.31 10.09
C LEU A 397 15.60 9.76 8.71
N ALA A 398 16.20 8.56 8.63
CA ALA A 398 16.55 7.94 7.36
C ALA A 398 15.30 7.68 6.50
N PHE A 399 14.19 7.26 7.12
CA PHE A 399 12.90 7.06 6.46
C PHE A 399 12.35 8.36 5.87
N VAL A 400 12.22 9.42 6.68
CA VAL A 400 11.72 10.74 6.24
C VAL A 400 12.61 11.36 5.16
N MET A 401 13.92 11.12 5.20
CA MET A 401 14.82 11.60 4.16
C MET A 401 14.54 10.97 2.79
N GLN A 402 14.16 9.69 2.76
CA GLN A 402 13.80 8.94 1.55
C GLN A 402 12.34 9.16 1.11
N PHE A 403 11.42 9.29 2.08
CA PHE A 403 9.98 9.42 1.87
C PHE A 403 9.46 10.70 2.55
N PRO A 404 9.69 11.89 1.95
CA PRO A 404 9.26 13.16 2.53
C PRO A 404 7.74 13.30 2.69
N GLU A 405 6.96 12.47 2.02
CA GLU A 405 5.50 12.38 2.12
C GLU A 405 5.00 11.74 3.43
N GLU A 406 5.89 11.13 4.22
CA GLU A 406 5.54 10.50 5.49
C GLU A 406 5.40 11.55 6.60
N VAL A 407 4.29 12.29 6.55
CA VAL A 407 4.03 13.42 7.45
C VAL A 407 3.99 12.97 8.91
N ALA A 408 3.35 11.83 9.23
CA ALA A 408 3.22 11.34 10.60
C ALA A 408 4.58 11.16 11.29
N THR A 409 5.51 10.41 10.66
CA THR A 409 6.86 10.20 11.19
C THR A 409 7.67 11.49 11.24
N THR A 410 7.48 12.39 10.26
CA THR A 410 8.16 13.69 10.26
C THR A 410 7.74 14.56 11.45
N VAL A 411 6.44 14.58 11.76
CA VAL A 411 5.89 15.32 12.90
C VAL A 411 6.44 14.78 14.23
N GLU A 412 6.49 13.47 14.39
CA GLU A 412 7.09 12.82 15.58
C GLU A 412 8.58 13.16 15.72
N LEU A 413 9.32 13.16 14.62
CA LEU A 413 10.74 13.48 14.62
C LEU A 413 10.99 14.96 14.94
N ILE A 414 10.15 15.87 14.44
CA ILE A 414 10.19 17.29 14.82
C ILE A 414 9.96 17.46 16.32
N ASP A 415 8.94 16.79 16.85
CA ASP A 415 8.62 16.80 18.28
C ASP A 415 9.82 16.33 19.11
N TYR A 416 10.44 15.21 18.73
CA TYR A 416 11.66 14.70 19.36
C TYR A 416 12.85 15.68 19.27
N LEU A 417 13.12 16.24 18.09
CA LEU A 417 14.23 17.17 17.88
C LEU A 417 14.07 18.46 18.70
N LEU A 418 12.84 18.92 18.88
CA LEU A 418 12.53 20.06 19.74
C LEU A 418 12.82 19.75 21.21
N ASP A 419 12.47 18.55 21.67
CA ASP A 419 12.71 18.11 23.05
C ASP A 419 14.22 17.95 23.35
N GLU A 420 14.99 17.45 22.37
CA GLU A 420 16.47 17.43 22.40
C GLU A 420 17.13 18.80 22.19
N GLY A 421 16.35 19.86 21.93
CA GLY A 421 16.84 21.22 21.71
C GLY A 421 17.55 21.44 20.36
N ARG A 422 17.42 20.52 19.40
CA ARG A 422 17.94 20.62 18.04
C ARG A 422 17.00 21.40 17.12
N ILE A 423 16.77 22.68 17.46
CA ILE A 423 15.81 23.55 16.76
C ILE A 423 16.11 23.66 15.26
N ASP A 424 17.38 23.83 14.89
CA ASP A 424 17.77 24.02 13.48
C ASP A 424 17.41 22.82 12.62
N ASP A 425 17.58 21.60 13.15
CA ASP A 425 17.25 20.38 12.44
C ASP A 425 15.72 20.19 12.32
N ALA A 426 14.99 20.49 13.40
CA ALA A 426 13.53 20.49 13.35
C ALA A 426 12.99 21.54 12.35
N SER A 427 13.59 22.73 12.31
CA SER A 427 13.21 23.80 11.39
C SER A 427 13.39 23.40 9.93
N LYS A 428 14.49 22.70 9.59
CA LYS A 428 14.71 22.16 8.22
C LYS A 428 13.61 21.18 7.82
N LEU A 429 13.15 20.32 8.73
CA LEU A 429 12.05 19.39 8.46
C LEU A 429 10.72 20.12 8.26
N VAL A 430 10.43 21.14 9.07
CA VAL A 430 9.23 21.98 8.89
C VAL A 430 9.25 22.69 7.53
N GLN A 431 10.37 23.32 7.18
CA GLN A 431 10.53 24.01 5.89
C GLN A 431 10.36 23.04 4.70
N ARG A 432 10.91 21.83 4.81
CA ARG A 432 10.75 20.78 3.79
C ARG A 432 9.29 20.38 3.62
N LEU A 433 8.55 20.19 4.72
CA LEU A 433 7.12 19.89 4.66
C LEU A 433 6.30 21.05 4.09
N GLN A 434 6.63 22.30 4.43
CA GLN A 434 5.97 23.48 3.84
C GLN A 434 6.19 23.62 2.34
N GLY A 435 7.38 23.23 1.84
CA GLY A 435 7.70 23.27 0.41
C GLY A 435 6.89 22.27 -0.42
N ASN A 436 6.37 21.23 0.22
CA ASN A 436 5.56 20.20 -0.41
C ASN A 436 4.07 20.49 -0.19
N ARG A 437 3.26 20.41 -1.25
CA ARG A 437 1.81 20.57 -1.14
C ARG A 437 1.19 19.26 -0.67
N PHE A 438 1.12 19.07 0.65
CA PHE A 438 0.36 17.98 1.25
C PHE A 438 -1.08 18.42 1.54
N ASP A 439 -2.02 17.51 1.31
CA ASP A 439 -3.43 17.72 1.66
C ASP A 439 -3.72 17.50 3.15
N ASP A 440 -2.79 16.85 3.86
CA ASP A 440 -2.89 16.61 5.29
C ASP A 440 -2.96 17.93 6.09
N PRO A 441 -4.01 18.17 6.89
CA PRO A 441 -4.18 19.38 7.69
C PRO A 441 -3.09 19.54 8.76
N ILE A 442 -2.52 18.44 9.26
CA ILE A 442 -1.47 18.50 10.29
C ILE A 442 -0.21 19.14 9.70
N SER A 443 0.15 18.81 8.47
CA SER A 443 1.26 19.45 7.74
C SER A 443 1.10 20.97 7.64
N ARG A 444 -0.13 21.48 7.47
CA ARG A 444 -0.42 22.91 7.30
C ARG A 444 -0.27 23.70 8.60
N ILE A 445 -0.59 23.08 9.74
CA ILE A 445 -0.43 23.74 11.06
C ILE A 445 0.95 23.58 11.66
N LEU A 446 1.78 22.71 11.08
CA LEU A 446 3.09 22.40 11.60
C LEU A 446 4.00 23.62 11.83
N PRO A 447 4.00 24.67 10.97
CA PRO A 447 4.80 25.87 11.21
C PRO A 447 4.38 26.61 12.47
N TRP A 448 3.07 26.76 12.68
CA TRP A 448 2.50 27.33 13.90
C TRP A 448 2.85 26.47 15.11
N ARG A 449 2.65 25.16 15.02
CA ARG A 449 2.91 24.21 16.12
C ARG A 449 4.38 24.22 16.51
N PHE A 450 5.27 24.29 15.53
CA PHE A 450 6.72 24.43 15.74
C PHE A 450 7.04 25.70 16.53
N LYS A 451 6.53 26.86 16.12
CA LYS A 451 6.75 28.14 16.83
C LYS A 451 6.14 28.15 18.23
N MET A 452 4.98 27.54 18.39
CA MET A 452 4.34 27.36 19.69
C MET A 452 5.22 26.52 20.64
N ARG A 453 5.70 25.36 20.17
CA ARG A 453 6.60 24.49 20.97
C ARG A 453 7.97 25.13 21.21
N GLU A 454 8.50 25.90 20.25
CA GLU A 454 9.72 26.68 20.42
C GLU A 454 9.57 27.68 21.58
N ALA A 455 8.46 28.43 21.61
CA ALA A 455 8.15 29.34 22.71
C ALA A 455 8.03 28.62 24.07
N MET A 456 7.28 27.51 24.11
CA MET A 456 7.15 26.67 25.31
C MET A 456 8.52 26.19 25.80
N ARG A 457 9.40 25.71 24.92
CA ARG A 457 10.74 25.26 25.30
C ARG A 457 11.63 26.39 25.81
N LEU A 458 11.64 27.54 25.11
CA LEU A 458 12.43 28.72 25.50
C LEU A 458 12.00 29.25 26.87
N SER A 459 10.71 29.18 27.21
CA SER A 459 10.18 29.60 28.52
C SER A 459 10.76 28.81 29.72
N ARG A 460 11.36 27.62 29.49
CA ARG A 460 12.04 26.85 30.54
C ARG A 460 13.15 27.65 31.21
N ARG A 461 13.88 28.49 30.46
CA ARG A 461 14.99 29.30 30.98
C ARG A 461 14.57 30.77 31.05
N LYS A 462 14.66 31.39 32.23
CA LYS A 462 14.31 32.81 32.40
C LYS A 462 15.07 33.74 31.45
N ALA A 463 16.35 33.46 31.19
CA ALA A 463 17.18 34.23 30.26
C ALA A 463 16.71 34.16 28.80
N ALA A 464 15.89 33.16 28.44
CA ALA A 464 15.41 32.94 27.08
C ALA A 464 13.98 33.45 26.84
N ILE A 465 13.37 34.11 27.83
CA ILE A 465 11.99 34.63 27.74
C ILE A 465 11.81 35.68 26.63
N PRO A 466 12.75 36.60 26.36
CA PRO A 466 12.61 37.51 25.22
C PRO A 466 12.48 36.77 23.88
N GLN A 467 13.25 35.70 23.68
CA GLN A 467 13.12 34.85 22.49
C GLN A 467 11.81 34.06 22.49
N ALA A 468 11.33 33.63 23.66
CA ALA A 468 10.03 32.97 23.79
C ALA A 468 8.87 33.90 23.38
N ARG A 469 8.92 35.20 23.72
CA ARG A 469 7.93 36.20 23.28
C ARG A 469 7.90 36.31 21.76
N VAL A 470 9.08 36.45 21.13
CA VAL A 470 9.20 36.52 19.66
C VAL A 470 8.68 35.25 18.99
N ALA A 471 8.98 34.07 19.55
CA ALA A 471 8.46 32.81 19.03
C ALA A 471 6.93 32.68 19.19
N LEU A 472 6.37 33.16 20.30
CA LEU A 472 4.92 33.16 20.55
C LEU A 472 4.19 34.14 19.62
N GLU A 473 4.75 35.31 19.36
CA GLU A 473 4.23 36.27 18.36
C GLU A 473 4.30 35.71 16.94
N ALA A 474 5.39 35.01 16.58
CA ALA A 474 5.49 34.31 15.31
C ALA A 474 4.43 33.20 15.19
N ALA A 475 4.12 32.50 16.29
CA ALA A 475 3.01 31.56 16.33
C ALA A 475 1.67 32.28 16.11
N GLU A 476 1.43 33.45 16.72
CA GLU A 476 0.21 34.25 16.49
C GLU A 476 -0.05 34.56 15.01
N GLN A 477 1.00 34.92 14.29
CA GLN A 477 0.93 35.24 12.86
C GLN A 477 0.60 34.01 11.99
N LEU A 478 0.98 32.82 12.46
CA LEU A 478 0.75 31.55 11.77
C LEU A 478 -0.51 30.82 12.26
N TRP A 479 -1.34 31.46 13.09
CA TRP A 479 -2.48 30.81 13.74
C TRP A 479 -3.43 30.14 12.72
N PRO A 480 -3.75 28.85 12.87
CA PRO A 480 -4.64 28.16 11.96
C PRO A 480 -6.02 28.81 11.95
N SER A 481 -6.58 29.10 10.78
CA SER A 481 -7.89 29.79 10.66
C SER A 481 -9.06 29.00 11.23
N TRP A 482 -8.91 27.68 11.38
CA TRP A 482 -9.92 26.76 11.91
C TRP A 482 -9.80 26.52 13.43
N LEU A 483 -8.76 27.04 14.07
CA LEU A 483 -8.50 26.88 15.50
C LEU A 483 -8.93 28.14 16.24
N SER A 484 -9.64 28.01 17.37
CA SER A 484 -10.01 29.17 18.18
C SER A 484 -8.76 29.95 18.64
N LYS A 485 -8.86 31.28 18.64
CA LYS A 485 -7.82 32.18 19.17
C LYS A 485 -8.00 32.48 20.66
N ASP A 486 -9.04 31.98 21.30
CA ASP A 486 -9.40 32.32 22.69
C ASP A 486 -8.32 31.90 23.70
N TRP A 487 -7.54 30.85 23.38
CA TRP A 487 -6.46 30.39 24.25
C TRP A 487 -5.23 31.30 24.23
N PHE A 488 -5.04 32.08 23.17
CA PHE A 488 -3.80 32.82 22.94
C PHE A 488 -3.51 33.93 23.97
N PRO A 489 -4.50 34.74 24.41
CA PRO A 489 -4.31 35.69 25.51
C PRO A 489 -3.82 35.01 26.81
N PHE A 490 -4.29 33.80 27.13
CA PHE A 490 -3.84 33.04 28.30
C PHE A 490 -2.37 32.60 28.16
N LEU A 491 -1.91 32.27 26.96
CA LEU A 491 -0.50 31.97 26.68
C LEU A 491 0.40 33.18 26.90
N LYS A 492 -0.02 34.37 26.45
CA LYS A 492 0.69 35.63 26.73
C LYS A 492 0.76 35.90 28.22
N ALA A 493 -0.37 35.82 28.93
CA ALA A 493 -0.42 35.99 30.38
C ALA A 493 0.54 35.03 31.10
N ALA A 494 0.50 33.73 30.76
CA ALA A 494 1.36 32.72 31.36
C ALA A 494 2.86 33.00 31.15
N LEU A 495 3.24 33.49 29.96
CA LEU A 495 4.61 33.84 29.64
C LEU A 495 5.11 35.06 30.44
N GLU A 496 4.26 36.06 30.64
CA GLU A 496 4.59 37.23 31.47
C GLU A 496 4.69 36.87 32.95
N LEU A 497 3.82 35.98 33.44
CA LEU A 497 3.96 35.44 34.79
C LEU A 497 5.27 34.66 34.95
N ARG A 498 5.65 33.88 33.91
CA ARG A 498 6.94 33.18 33.88
C ARG A 498 8.14 34.14 33.92
N ALA A 499 8.00 35.33 33.31
CA ALA A 499 8.99 36.41 33.35
C ALA A 499 9.14 37.04 34.73
N GLY A 500 8.11 36.95 35.58
CA GLY A 500 8.03 37.65 36.85
C GLY A 500 7.36 39.03 36.74
N GLU A 501 6.73 39.32 35.60
CA GLU A 501 6.07 40.60 35.30
C GLU A 501 4.59 40.53 35.72
N SER A 502 4.32 40.58 37.02
CA SER A 502 2.96 40.39 37.57
C SER A 502 1.94 41.40 37.03
N THR A 503 2.36 42.63 36.71
CA THR A 503 1.46 43.67 36.17
C THR A 503 1.02 43.38 34.73
N GLU A 504 1.94 42.91 33.88
CA GLU A 504 1.60 42.54 32.50
C GLU A 504 0.82 41.22 32.46
N PHE A 505 1.12 40.28 33.37
CA PHE A 505 0.30 39.09 33.58
C PHE A 505 -1.16 39.47 33.83
N GLU A 506 -1.43 40.33 34.82
CA GLU A 506 -2.80 40.72 35.19
C GLU A 506 -3.51 41.39 34.02
N LYS A 507 -2.85 42.31 33.31
CA LYS A 507 -3.39 42.97 32.12
C LYS A 507 -3.78 41.98 31.02
N HIS A 508 -2.90 41.03 30.69
CA HIS A 508 -3.21 40.01 29.68
C HIS A 508 -4.30 39.04 30.15
N TYR A 509 -4.30 38.66 31.42
CA TYR A 509 -5.32 37.78 32.00
C TYR A 509 -6.70 38.45 32.00
N GLN A 510 -6.80 39.71 32.42
CA GLN A 510 -8.04 40.49 32.36
C GLN A 510 -8.55 40.66 30.93
N THR A 511 -7.65 40.84 29.97
CA THR A 511 -8.01 40.86 28.55
C THR A 511 -8.56 39.50 28.09
N ALA A 512 -7.97 38.39 28.57
CA ALA A 512 -8.39 37.03 28.22
C ALA A 512 -9.78 36.66 28.73
N ILE A 513 -10.16 37.18 29.91
CA ILE A 513 -11.45 36.87 30.55
C ILE A 513 -12.54 37.90 30.25
N ALA A 514 -12.26 38.97 29.50
CA ALA A 514 -13.20 40.06 29.26
C ALA A 514 -14.53 39.59 28.64
N ASP A 515 -14.46 38.60 27.74
CA ASP A 515 -15.62 38.03 27.04
C ASP A 515 -16.08 36.69 27.63
N VAL A 516 -15.46 36.23 28.72
CA VAL A 516 -15.77 34.95 29.35
C VAL A 516 -16.57 35.19 30.63
N PRO A 517 -17.65 34.43 30.92
CA PRO A 517 -18.41 34.59 32.14
C PRO A 517 -17.52 34.53 33.40
N THR A 518 -17.84 35.36 34.40
CA THR A 518 -17.22 35.29 35.72
C THR A 518 -17.39 33.88 36.29
N ASP A 519 -16.31 33.32 36.86
CA ASP A 519 -16.24 31.93 37.38
C ASP A 519 -16.40 30.84 36.30
N SER A 520 -15.87 31.09 35.10
CA SER A 520 -15.87 30.12 34.01
C SER A 520 -14.82 29.01 34.20
N PRO A 521 -15.23 27.73 34.32
CA PRO A 521 -14.30 26.61 34.43
C PRO A 521 -13.35 26.48 33.23
N VAL A 522 -13.78 26.89 32.03
CA VAL A 522 -12.95 26.82 30.83
C VAL A 522 -11.83 27.86 30.86
N ALA A 523 -12.05 29.07 31.41
CA ALA A 523 -11.01 30.09 31.53
C ALA A 523 -9.91 29.66 32.51
N ASP A 524 -10.29 29.17 33.69
CA ASP A 524 -9.32 28.66 34.67
C ASP A 524 -8.56 27.44 34.12
N LEU A 525 -9.21 26.56 33.35
CA LEU A 525 -8.56 25.44 32.68
C LEU A 525 -7.59 25.88 31.56
N MET A 526 -7.99 26.85 30.73
CA MET A 526 -7.16 27.45 29.69
C MET A 526 -5.91 28.12 30.29
N MET A 527 -6.09 28.86 31.39
CA MET A 527 -4.99 29.49 32.11
C MET A 527 -4.06 28.45 32.72
N LEU A 528 -4.59 27.42 33.40
CA LEU A 528 -3.79 26.33 33.95
C LEU A 528 -2.97 25.62 32.86
N ALA A 529 -3.60 25.31 31.72
CA ALA A 529 -2.93 24.70 30.57
C ALA A 529 -1.80 25.61 30.04
N ALA A 530 -2.07 26.91 29.88
CA ALA A 530 -1.09 27.89 29.43
C ALA A 530 0.10 28.00 30.40
N MET A 531 -0.16 28.10 31.71
CA MET A 531 0.86 28.15 32.76
C MET A 531 1.78 26.93 32.71
N ARG A 532 1.21 25.73 32.57
CA ARG A 532 1.98 24.48 32.48
C ARG A 532 2.83 24.43 31.21
N HIS A 533 2.26 24.80 30.06
CA HIS A 533 3.00 24.84 28.79
C HIS A 533 4.12 25.90 28.77
N MET A 534 3.95 27.02 29.47
CA MET A 534 4.96 28.07 29.61
C MET A 534 5.90 27.87 30.82
N ASN A 535 5.91 26.65 31.39
CA ASN A 535 6.79 26.25 32.49
C ASN A 535 6.77 27.23 33.69
N VAL A 536 5.59 27.79 33.98
CA VAL A 536 5.37 28.58 35.20
C VAL A 536 5.62 27.67 36.42
N PRO A 537 6.35 28.13 37.46
CA PRO A 537 6.60 27.31 38.64
C PRO A 537 5.31 26.84 39.33
N SER A 538 5.33 25.64 39.91
CA SER A 538 4.12 25.03 40.49
C SER A 538 3.47 25.83 41.62
N LYS A 539 4.28 26.58 42.37
CA LYS A 539 3.78 27.51 43.40
C LYS A 539 2.87 28.61 42.82
N ASP A 540 3.14 29.06 41.60
CA ASP A 540 2.50 30.23 41.00
C ASP A 540 1.22 29.82 40.26
N HIS A 541 1.11 28.56 39.82
CA HIS A 541 -0.11 28.02 39.19
C HIS A 541 -0.95 27.13 40.15
N LYS A 542 -0.60 27.06 41.43
CA LYS A 542 -1.29 26.20 42.41
C LYS A 542 -2.77 26.61 42.59
N SER A 543 -3.05 27.90 42.68
CA SER A 543 -4.42 28.42 42.85
C SER A 543 -5.34 28.00 41.69
N PHE A 544 -4.87 28.08 40.45
CA PHE A 544 -5.61 27.63 39.28
C PHE A 544 -5.78 26.10 39.25
N ARG A 545 -4.75 25.34 39.65
CA ARG A 545 -4.85 23.89 39.79
C ARG A 545 -5.95 23.51 40.80
N ASP A 546 -5.94 24.13 41.98
CA ASP A 546 -6.88 23.85 43.05
C ASP A 546 -8.33 24.16 42.63
N LYS A 547 -8.55 25.26 41.88
CA LYS A 547 -9.86 25.59 41.28
C LYS A 547 -10.32 24.55 40.26
N VAL A 548 -9.46 24.17 39.32
CA VAL A 548 -9.79 23.17 38.29
C VAL A 548 -10.04 21.80 38.93
N ASP A 549 -9.29 21.43 39.97
CA ASP A 549 -9.54 20.23 40.77
C ASP A 549 -10.92 20.27 41.46
N ALA A 550 -11.32 21.42 42.00
CA ALA A 550 -12.65 21.63 42.57
C ALA A 550 -13.75 21.49 41.49
N TYR A 551 -13.61 22.17 40.34
CA TYR A 551 -14.54 22.03 39.22
C TYR A 551 -14.64 20.59 38.72
N ALA A 552 -13.53 19.87 38.65
CA ALA A 552 -13.53 18.48 38.21
C ALA A 552 -14.23 17.56 39.23
N LYS A 553 -14.06 17.81 40.54
CA LYS A 553 -14.78 17.09 41.61
C LYS A 553 -16.29 17.36 41.57
N GLU A 554 -16.68 18.58 41.22
CA GLU A 554 -18.07 19.04 41.13
C GLU A 554 -18.63 19.00 39.70
N ALA A 555 -17.94 18.32 38.76
CA ALA A 555 -18.27 18.36 37.33
C ALA A 555 -19.73 17.97 37.03
N GLY A 556 -20.32 17.07 37.82
CA GLY A 556 -21.73 16.67 37.68
C GLY A 556 -22.76 17.73 38.06
N GLN A 557 -22.34 18.84 38.68
CA GLN A 557 -23.17 20.00 39.05
C GLN A 557 -22.98 21.18 38.08
N LEU A 558 -21.96 21.12 37.20
CA LEU A 558 -21.70 22.19 36.25
C LEU A 558 -22.80 22.26 35.17
N PRO A 559 -23.13 23.47 34.70
CA PRO A 559 -24.10 23.63 33.62
C PRO A 559 -23.55 23.07 32.30
N ALA A 560 -24.43 22.57 31.42
CA ALA A 560 -24.03 21.97 30.15
C ALA A 560 -23.14 22.88 29.28
N PRO A 561 -23.42 24.20 29.13
CA PRO A 561 -22.55 25.10 28.37
C PRO A 561 -21.10 25.15 28.89
N ALA A 562 -20.89 25.05 30.22
CA ALA A 562 -19.55 25.03 30.79
C ALA A 562 -18.80 23.74 30.44
N LEU A 563 -19.46 22.58 30.52
CA LEU A 563 -18.87 21.29 30.11
C LEU A 563 -18.58 21.25 28.61
N ILE A 564 -19.46 21.84 27.79
CA ILE A 564 -19.26 21.98 26.34
C ILE A 564 -18.01 22.83 26.06
N ALA A 565 -17.87 23.99 26.71
CA ALA A 565 -16.71 24.87 26.51
C ALA A 565 -15.40 24.18 26.93
N VAL A 566 -15.39 23.47 28.07
CA VAL A 566 -14.25 22.66 28.52
C VAL A 566 -13.90 21.58 27.50
N GLY A 567 -14.89 20.82 27.03
CA GLY A 567 -14.69 19.76 26.06
C GLY A 567 -14.19 20.27 24.71
N ALA A 568 -14.70 21.42 24.25
CA ALA A 568 -14.25 22.05 23.02
C ALA A 568 -12.80 22.53 23.10
N PHE A 569 -12.40 23.13 24.22
CA PHE A 569 -10.99 23.51 24.44
C PHE A 569 -10.06 22.28 24.45
N LEU A 570 -10.43 21.22 25.17
CA LEU A 570 -9.65 19.97 25.19
C LEU A 570 -9.62 19.29 23.82
N TRP A 571 -10.68 19.43 23.02
CA TRP A 571 -10.68 18.99 21.62
C TRP A 571 -9.67 19.76 20.79
N ASP A 572 -9.66 21.09 20.89
CA ASP A 572 -8.74 21.93 20.14
C ASP A 572 -7.29 21.59 20.46
N LEU A 573 -6.95 21.36 21.74
CA LEU A 573 -5.63 20.85 22.15
C LEU A 573 -5.31 19.48 21.52
N THR A 574 -6.30 18.58 21.44
CA THR A 574 -6.16 17.26 20.82
C THR A 574 -5.87 17.37 19.32
N ARG A 575 -6.64 18.20 18.60
CA ARG A 575 -6.50 18.43 17.15
C ARG A 575 -5.10 18.91 16.78
N VAL A 576 -4.51 19.74 17.64
CA VAL A 576 -3.16 20.28 17.45
C VAL A 576 -2.05 19.44 18.09
N ARG A 577 -2.40 18.25 18.63
CA ARG A 577 -1.49 17.34 19.32
C ARG A 577 -0.69 18.03 20.44
N LEU A 578 -1.36 18.89 21.20
CA LEU A 578 -0.86 19.42 22.47
C LEU A 578 -1.59 18.71 23.61
N ARG A 579 -0.83 18.13 24.55
CA ARG A 579 -1.41 17.41 25.68
C ARG A 579 -1.60 18.36 26.86
N HIS A 580 -2.81 18.42 27.40
CA HIS A 580 -3.05 19.05 28.69
C HIS A 580 -2.36 18.24 29.79
N VAL A 581 -1.31 18.79 30.41
CA VAL A 581 -0.71 18.19 31.60
C VAL A 581 -1.80 18.14 32.69
N GLY A 582 -2.08 16.97 33.28
CA GLY A 582 -3.24 16.74 34.16
C GLY A 582 -4.47 16.10 33.49
N TYR A 583 -4.37 15.78 32.19
CA TYR A 583 -5.46 15.20 31.39
C TYR A 583 -6.21 14.08 32.11
N ARG A 584 -5.51 13.08 32.66
CA ARG A 584 -6.13 11.89 33.25
C ARG A 584 -7.11 12.22 34.38
N GLY A 585 -6.77 13.18 35.24
CA GLY A 585 -7.60 13.54 36.40
C GLY A 585 -8.76 14.47 36.04
N HIS A 586 -8.52 15.48 35.21
CA HIS A 586 -9.51 16.51 34.87
C HIS A 586 -10.42 16.07 33.72
N ALA A 587 -9.83 15.64 32.60
CA ALA A 587 -10.54 15.35 31.36
C ALA A 587 -11.57 14.23 31.56
N LYS A 588 -11.20 13.15 32.28
CA LYS A 588 -12.11 12.05 32.57
C LYS A 588 -13.34 12.51 33.36
N LYS A 589 -13.16 13.28 34.43
CA LYS A 589 -14.29 13.75 35.26
C LYS A 589 -15.22 14.67 34.49
N PHE A 590 -14.69 15.60 33.69
CA PHE A 590 -15.50 16.47 32.84
C PHE A 590 -16.21 15.68 31.73
N GLY A 591 -15.52 14.72 31.10
CA GLY A 591 -16.06 13.88 30.02
C GLY A 591 -17.19 12.99 30.52
N ASP A 592 -16.99 12.31 31.65
CA ASP A 592 -17.99 11.47 32.31
C ASP A 592 -19.22 12.30 32.71
N ALA A 593 -19.01 13.50 33.28
CA ALA A 593 -20.10 14.41 33.65
C ALA A 593 -20.90 14.85 32.41
N PHE A 594 -20.22 15.21 31.32
CA PHE A 594 -20.85 15.61 30.06
C PHE A 594 -21.68 14.47 29.46
N VAL A 595 -21.09 13.28 29.29
CA VAL A 595 -21.79 12.10 28.76
C VAL A 595 -22.98 11.72 29.65
N LYS A 596 -22.81 11.76 30.98
CA LYS A 596 -23.90 11.49 31.94
C LYS A 596 -25.03 12.50 31.81
N GLN A 597 -24.74 13.78 31.59
CA GLN A 597 -25.76 14.81 31.40
C GLN A 597 -26.54 14.61 30.11
N LEU A 598 -25.87 14.33 28.99
CA LEU A 598 -26.53 14.05 27.71
C LEU A 598 -27.36 12.76 27.74
N SER A 599 -26.97 11.79 28.56
CA SER A 599 -27.68 10.52 28.69
C SER A 599 -28.97 10.61 29.52
N LYS A 600 -29.21 11.72 30.24
CA LYS A 600 -30.45 11.91 31.02
C LYS A 600 -31.65 12.24 30.14
N ASP A 601 -31.43 12.98 29.05
CA ASP A 601 -32.49 13.46 28.15
C ASP A 601 -31.95 13.62 26.73
N THR A 602 -32.44 12.79 25.80
CA THR A 602 -32.04 12.82 24.39
C THR A 602 -32.42 14.16 23.73
N ASP A 603 -33.54 14.76 24.14
CA ASP A 603 -33.99 16.03 23.56
C ASP A 603 -33.11 17.18 24.01
N VAL A 604 -32.52 17.12 25.22
CA VAL A 604 -31.50 18.08 25.66
C VAL A 604 -30.27 18.00 24.77
N ALA A 605 -29.80 16.80 24.44
CA ALA A 605 -28.64 16.64 23.56
C ALA A 605 -28.91 17.21 22.15
N CYS A 606 -30.09 16.96 21.58
CA CYS A 606 -30.52 17.55 20.31
C CYS A 606 -30.60 19.08 20.38
N ARG A 607 -31.24 19.64 21.42
CA ARG A 607 -31.31 21.10 21.59
C ARG A 607 -29.93 21.74 21.74
N LEU A 608 -29.05 21.18 22.58
CA LEU A 608 -27.69 21.69 22.76
C LEU A 608 -26.89 21.62 21.46
N CYS A 609 -27.05 20.56 20.65
CA CYS A 609 -26.41 20.46 19.36
C CYS A 609 -26.85 21.56 18.37
N GLU A 610 -28.09 22.03 18.48
CA GLU A 610 -28.64 23.10 17.64
C GLU A 610 -28.32 24.51 18.18
N THR A 611 -28.24 24.69 19.49
CA THR A 611 -28.06 26.01 20.13
C THR A 611 -26.61 26.36 20.47
N GLU A 612 -25.77 25.37 20.77
CA GLU A 612 -24.40 25.58 21.24
C GLU A 612 -23.38 25.25 20.13
N HIS A 613 -22.77 26.27 19.53
CA HIS A 613 -21.82 26.11 18.43
C HIS A 613 -20.60 25.24 18.76
N LEU A 614 -20.21 25.15 20.04
CA LEU A 614 -19.09 24.34 20.52
C LEU A 614 -19.46 22.88 20.82
N PHE A 615 -20.75 22.52 20.79
CA PHE A 615 -21.23 21.18 21.15
C PHE A 615 -20.55 20.08 20.35
N THR A 616 -20.39 20.29 19.04
CA THR A 616 -19.79 19.29 18.14
C THR A 616 -18.33 19.01 18.50
N SER A 617 -17.56 20.04 18.88
CA SER A 617 -16.17 19.86 19.33
C SER A 617 -16.10 19.07 20.65
N ALA A 618 -16.94 19.40 21.63
CA ALA A 618 -17.03 18.65 22.88
C ALA A 618 -17.44 17.19 22.66
N TYR A 619 -18.39 16.96 21.74
CA TYR A 619 -18.79 15.62 21.33
C TYR A 619 -17.62 14.83 20.76
N CYS A 620 -16.89 15.41 19.80
CA CYS A 620 -15.72 14.79 19.18
C CYS A 620 -14.66 14.41 20.21
N TRP A 621 -14.39 15.30 21.17
CA TRP A 621 -13.50 15.02 22.27
C TRP A 621 -13.93 13.79 23.07
N THR A 622 -15.22 13.66 23.40
CA THR A 622 -15.68 12.48 24.16
C THR A 622 -15.65 11.18 23.40
N ALA A 623 -15.96 11.20 22.10
CA ALA A 623 -15.92 10.02 21.25
C ALA A 623 -14.48 9.50 21.08
N ASN A 624 -13.53 10.39 20.79
CA ASN A 624 -12.14 10.03 20.50
C ASN A 624 -11.34 9.58 21.73
N HIS A 625 -11.80 9.90 22.95
CA HIS A 625 -11.14 9.49 24.19
C HIS A 625 -11.87 8.38 24.93
N GLY A 626 -12.89 7.78 24.32
CA GLY A 626 -13.57 6.62 24.90
C GLY A 626 -14.29 6.88 26.22
N PHE A 627 -14.76 8.12 26.47
CA PHE A 627 -15.59 8.39 27.66
C PHE A 627 -16.98 7.74 27.57
N TRP A 628 -17.31 7.15 26.43
CA TRP A 628 -18.51 6.33 26.31
C TRP A 628 -18.26 5.00 27.00
N CYS A 629 -19.12 4.67 27.95
CA CYS A 629 -18.94 3.58 28.90
C CYS A 629 -18.42 2.28 28.23
N PRO A 630 -17.20 1.80 28.58
CA PRO A 630 -16.57 0.66 27.90
C PRO A 630 -17.39 -0.64 27.97
N THR A 631 -18.22 -0.77 29.02
CA THR A 631 -19.04 -1.96 29.25
C THR A 631 -20.17 -2.10 28.24
N TYR A 632 -20.63 -0.99 27.65
CA TYR A 632 -21.63 -1.02 26.61
C TYR A 632 -20.93 -0.97 25.27
N LEU A 633 -21.00 -2.08 24.53
CA LEU A 633 -20.52 -2.15 23.17
C LEU A 633 -21.37 -1.28 22.19
N ASP A 634 -22.31 -0.48 22.69
CA ASP A 634 -23.10 0.57 22.04
C ASP A 634 -22.48 1.99 22.10
N PRO A 635 -22.35 2.84 21.04
CA PRO A 635 -22.50 4.28 21.26
C PRO A 635 -23.81 4.59 22.00
N PRO A 636 -23.88 5.62 22.86
CA PRO A 636 -25.10 5.94 23.58
C PRO A 636 -26.30 6.11 22.63
N ALA A 637 -27.48 5.59 23.00
CA ALA A 637 -28.64 5.57 22.08
C ALA A 637 -29.03 6.96 21.55
N TRP A 638 -28.80 8.02 22.33
CA TRP A 638 -29.07 9.41 21.95
C TRP A 638 -28.21 9.91 20.78
N THR A 639 -27.04 9.30 20.51
CA THR A 639 -26.18 9.73 19.39
C THR A 639 -26.77 9.38 18.04
N ARG A 640 -27.65 8.37 17.97
CA ARG A 640 -28.25 7.88 16.71
C ARG A 640 -29.06 8.94 15.96
N GLN A 641 -29.69 9.86 16.68
CA GLN A 641 -30.45 10.96 16.07
C GLN A 641 -29.54 12.07 15.55
N LEU A 642 -28.39 12.29 16.21
CA LEU A 642 -27.46 13.35 15.88
C LEU A 642 -26.54 12.98 14.70
N GLN A 643 -26.08 11.73 14.66
CA GLN A 643 -25.16 11.23 13.63
C GLN A 643 -25.76 11.23 12.21
N SER A 644 -27.09 11.27 12.06
CA SER A 644 -27.74 11.38 10.75
C SER A 644 -27.91 12.83 10.27
N ARG A 645 -27.66 13.81 11.15
CA ARG A 645 -27.86 15.24 10.89
C ARG A 645 -26.54 16.01 10.79
N HIS A 646 -25.54 15.61 11.57
CA HIS A 646 -24.26 16.32 11.66
C HIS A 646 -23.09 15.43 11.21
N PRO A 647 -22.38 15.80 10.14
CA PRO A 647 -21.31 14.96 9.59
C PRO A 647 -20.15 14.77 10.57
N THR A 648 -19.83 15.78 11.39
CA THR A 648 -18.77 15.67 12.39
C THR A 648 -19.13 14.69 13.52
N ILE A 649 -20.39 14.67 13.95
CA ILE A 649 -20.89 13.70 14.94
C ILE A 649 -20.90 12.30 14.34
N ALA A 650 -21.33 12.16 13.07
CA ALA A 650 -21.27 10.91 12.32
C ALA A 650 -19.84 10.36 12.25
N TRP A 651 -18.89 11.23 11.90
CA TRP A 651 -17.46 10.90 11.86
C TRP A 651 -16.94 10.46 13.22
N ALA A 652 -17.16 11.24 14.28
CA ALA A 652 -16.67 10.93 15.62
C ALA A 652 -17.27 9.60 16.13
N THR A 653 -18.53 9.31 15.81
CA THR A 653 -19.17 8.03 16.13
C THR A 653 -18.55 6.88 15.35
N LEU A 654 -18.35 7.04 14.05
CA LEU A 654 -17.71 6.03 13.22
C LEU A 654 -16.28 5.76 13.68
N ARG A 655 -15.52 6.80 14.03
CA ARG A 655 -14.16 6.68 14.57
C ARG A 655 -14.13 5.87 15.85
N TYR A 656 -15.00 6.20 16.82
CA TYR A 656 -15.18 5.39 18.02
C TYR A 656 -15.51 3.92 17.68
N CYS A 657 -16.31 3.68 16.64
CA CYS A 657 -16.63 2.32 16.23
C CYS A 657 -15.44 1.59 15.59
N LEU A 658 -14.58 2.27 14.84
CA LEU A 658 -13.35 1.67 14.30
C LEU A 658 -12.37 1.35 15.42
N ASP A 659 -12.16 2.27 16.35
CA ASP A 659 -11.19 2.12 17.43
C ASP A 659 -11.63 1.07 18.47
N TYR A 660 -12.94 0.92 18.73
CA TYR A 660 -13.46 0.10 19.83
C TYR A 660 -14.43 -1.04 19.42
N ARG A 661 -14.76 -1.24 18.13
CA ARG A 661 -15.75 -2.26 17.69
C ARG A 661 -15.26 -3.26 16.65
N LYS A 662 -16.04 -4.33 16.51
CA LYS A 662 -15.86 -5.40 15.52
C LYS A 662 -16.41 -4.94 14.18
N LYS A 663 -15.92 -5.59 13.11
CA LYS A 663 -16.48 -5.52 11.75
C LYS A 663 -18.03 -5.54 11.70
N ARG A 664 -18.68 -6.35 12.54
CA ARG A 664 -20.16 -6.45 12.61
C ARG A 664 -20.86 -5.12 12.92
N TYR A 665 -20.23 -4.22 13.66
CA TYR A 665 -20.82 -2.90 13.94
C TYR A 665 -20.68 -1.97 12.72
N LEU A 666 -19.58 -2.09 11.98
CA LEU A 666 -19.36 -1.30 10.77
C LEU A 666 -20.40 -1.60 9.68
N ASP A 667 -20.94 -2.83 9.64
CA ASP A 667 -22.05 -3.17 8.73
C ASP A 667 -23.26 -2.22 8.94
N TYR A 668 -23.58 -1.89 10.19
CA TYR A 668 -24.65 -0.94 10.55
C TYR A 668 -24.26 0.53 10.32
N CYS A 669 -22.97 0.81 10.13
CA CYS A 669 -22.45 2.16 9.91
C CYS A 669 -22.34 2.54 8.43
N THR A 670 -22.72 1.66 7.50
CA THR A 670 -22.68 1.96 6.04
C THR A 670 -23.32 3.31 5.68
N PRO A 671 -24.50 3.69 6.22
CA PRO A 671 -25.08 5.01 5.95
C PRO A 671 -24.23 6.17 6.49
N LEU A 672 -23.51 5.98 7.61
CA LEU A 672 -22.61 6.99 8.16
C LEU A 672 -21.38 7.17 7.28
N ILE A 673 -20.82 6.07 6.75
CA ILE A 673 -19.67 6.10 5.83
C ILE A 673 -20.02 6.94 4.60
N GLU A 674 -21.16 6.66 3.95
CA GLU A 674 -21.61 7.43 2.79
C GLU A 674 -21.85 8.91 3.13
N PHE A 675 -22.48 9.17 4.29
CA PHE A 675 -22.75 10.53 4.75
C PHE A 675 -21.47 11.35 4.95
N ILE A 676 -20.46 10.79 5.63
CA ILE A 676 -19.19 11.50 5.83
C ILE A 676 -18.36 11.61 4.55
N GLN A 677 -18.46 10.64 3.62
CA GLN A 677 -17.81 10.75 2.30
C GLN A 677 -18.38 11.90 1.47
N GLN A 678 -19.69 12.12 1.53
CA GLN A 678 -20.32 13.28 0.89
C GLN A 678 -19.90 14.57 1.58
N ALA A 679 -19.92 14.60 2.91
CA ALA A 679 -19.49 15.76 3.69
C ALA A 679 -18.02 16.12 3.43
N ALA A 680 -17.13 15.13 3.25
CA ALA A 680 -15.72 15.36 2.92
C ALA A 680 -15.52 16.14 1.60
N LYS A 681 -16.50 16.18 0.71
CA LYS A 681 -16.42 16.95 -0.54
C LYS A 681 -16.77 18.43 -0.35
N THR A 682 -17.56 18.75 0.68
CA THR A 682 -18.10 20.10 0.92
C THR A 682 -17.59 20.75 2.21
N GLU A 683 -16.92 19.99 3.08
CA GLU A 683 -16.44 20.46 4.38
C GLU A 683 -15.42 21.60 4.21
N ALA A 684 -15.69 22.74 4.83
CA ALA A 684 -14.85 23.93 4.72
C ALA A 684 -13.58 23.80 5.58
N ASP A 685 -13.70 23.18 6.77
CA ASP A 685 -12.56 22.96 7.65
C ASP A 685 -11.65 21.85 7.09
N PRO A 686 -10.40 22.17 6.71
CA PRO A 686 -9.48 21.18 6.13
C PRO A 686 -9.18 20.02 7.10
N TYR A 687 -9.24 20.25 8.41
CA TYR A 687 -9.04 19.20 9.41
C TYR A 687 -10.14 18.15 9.32
N TYR A 688 -11.39 18.58 9.36
CA TYR A 688 -12.52 17.66 9.30
C TYR A 688 -12.67 17.01 7.93
N ARG A 689 -12.35 17.74 6.85
CA ARG A 689 -12.34 17.20 5.50
C ARG A 689 -11.45 15.96 5.37
N ASP A 690 -10.21 16.07 5.85
CA ASP A 690 -9.26 14.96 5.86
C ASP A 690 -9.70 13.84 6.80
N CYS A 691 -10.12 14.18 8.02
CA CYS A 691 -10.61 13.22 9.01
C CYS A 691 -11.78 12.39 8.44
N TYR A 692 -12.75 13.02 7.77
CA TYR A 692 -13.89 12.34 7.17
C TYR A 692 -13.43 11.38 6.06
N SER A 693 -12.55 11.83 5.17
CA SER A 693 -12.04 11.02 4.05
C SER A 693 -11.28 9.80 4.55
N THR A 694 -10.30 10.02 5.45
CA THR A 694 -9.44 8.97 6.00
C THR A 694 -10.25 7.94 6.77
N THR A 695 -11.17 8.38 7.64
CA THR A 695 -12.00 7.47 8.46
C THR A 695 -12.98 6.67 7.60
N ALA A 696 -13.56 7.27 6.55
CA ALA A 696 -14.42 6.55 5.61
C ALA A 696 -13.67 5.46 4.84
N ASN A 697 -12.48 5.79 4.32
CA ASN A 697 -11.65 4.84 3.59
C ASN A 697 -11.17 3.70 4.48
N GLU A 698 -10.79 4.00 5.71
CA GLU A 698 -10.45 2.99 6.73
C GLU A 698 -11.64 2.05 7.00
N ALA A 699 -12.84 2.60 7.18
CA ALA A 699 -14.04 1.79 7.39
C ALA A 699 -14.37 0.89 6.21
N ILE A 700 -14.27 1.40 4.97
CA ILE A 700 -14.47 0.60 3.75
C ILE A 700 -13.46 -0.53 3.68
N HIS A 701 -12.18 -0.24 3.89
CA HIS A 701 -11.13 -1.25 3.87
C HIS A 701 -11.40 -2.37 4.89
N VAL A 702 -11.83 -2.03 6.11
CA VAL A 702 -12.20 -3.03 7.13
C VAL A 702 -13.44 -3.84 6.71
N LEU A 703 -14.41 -3.23 6.02
CA LEU A 703 -15.59 -3.93 5.49
C LEU A 703 -15.23 -4.89 4.35
N GLU A 704 -14.30 -4.51 3.47
CA GLU A 704 -13.84 -5.31 2.33
C GLU A 704 -12.97 -6.50 2.73
N GLN A 705 -12.21 -6.40 3.82
CA GLN A 705 -11.39 -7.52 4.30
C GLN A 705 -12.27 -8.74 4.58
N PRO A 706 -11.95 -9.95 4.04
CA PRO A 706 -12.76 -11.14 4.27
C PRO A 706 -12.91 -11.39 5.79
N ALA A 707 -14.09 -11.85 6.21
CA ALA A 707 -14.36 -12.06 7.63
C ALA A 707 -13.21 -12.86 8.26
N PRO A 708 -12.61 -12.35 9.35
CA PRO A 708 -11.41 -12.95 9.93
C PRO A 708 -11.66 -14.43 10.19
N SER A 709 -10.74 -15.28 9.75
CA SER A 709 -10.80 -16.71 10.05
C SER A 709 -10.76 -16.92 11.57
N PHE A 710 -11.20 -18.08 12.06
CA PHE A 710 -11.30 -18.37 13.50
C PHE A 710 -10.00 -18.10 14.30
N SER A 711 -8.83 -18.08 13.66
CA SER A 711 -7.57 -17.67 14.31
C SER A 711 -7.51 -16.18 14.67
N SER A 712 -8.02 -15.29 13.82
CA SER A 712 -8.06 -13.85 14.10
C SER A 712 -9.13 -13.50 15.15
N PHE A 713 -10.16 -14.34 15.33
CA PHE A 713 -11.07 -14.23 16.48
C PHE A 713 -10.35 -14.41 17.83
N LEU A 714 -9.27 -15.19 17.88
CA LEU A 714 -8.50 -15.40 19.11
C LEU A 714 -7.49 -14.27 19.36
N ASP A 715 -6.85 -13.74 18.30
CA ASP A 715 -6.02 -12.52 18.41
C ASP A 715 -6.84 -11.33 18.92
N MET A 716 -8.11 -11.26 18.49
CA MET A 716 -9.07 -10.28 18.97
C MET A 716 -9.41 -10.44 20.46
N PHE A 717 -9.63 -11.68 20.92
CA PHE A 717 -9.91 -11.95 22.34
C PHE A 717 -8.69 -11.58 23.20
N ALA A 718 -7.48 -11.82 22.71
CA ALA A 718 -6.25 -11.44 23.37
C ALA A 718 -6.08 -9.91 23.49
N ASN A 719 -6.50 -9.13 22.48
CA ASN A 719 -6.43 -7.65 22.55
C ASN A 719 -7.49 -7.07 23.49
N ILE A 720 -8.71 -7.62 23.53
CA ILE A 720 -9.76 -7.17 24.46
C ILE A 720 -9.40 -7.52 25.90
N VAL A 721 -8.91 -8.74 26.15
CA VAL A 721 -8.49 -9.16 27.49
C VAL A 721 -7.21 -8.45 27.92
N GLY A 722 -6.28 -8.19 26.99
CA GLY A 722 -5.08 -7.39 27.26
C GLY A 722 -5.38 -5.95 27.66
N ASN A 723 -6.35 -5.29 27.01
CA ASN A 723 -6.74 -3.92 27.37
C ASN A 723 -7.61 -3.88 28.63
N ALA A 724 -8.51 -4.85 28.85
CA ALA A 724 -9.37 -4.87 30.03
C ALA A 724 -8.63 -5.24 31.33
N ILE A 725 -7.56 -6.05 31.26
CA ILE A 725 -6.75 -6.40 32.44
C ILE A 725 -5.79 -5.25 32.80
N ASN A 726 -5.36 -4.44 31.82
CA ASN A 726 -4.52 -3.27 32.09
C ASN A 726 -5.30 -2.04 32.61
N ASP A 727 -6.64 -2.04 32.58
CA ASP A 727 -7.44 -0.89 33.01
C ASP A 727 -8.01 -1.01 34.44
N ASP A 728 -7.87 -2.17 35.11
CA ASP A 728 -8.43 -2.41 36.46
C ASP A 728 -7.36 -2.42 37.58
N ASP A 729 -6.07 -2.42 37.22
CA ASP A 729 -5.02 -2.06 38.15
C ASP A 729 -4.92 -0.52 38.15
N GLY A 730 -5.18 0.10 39.29
CA GLY A 730 -4.93 1.53 39.49
C GLY A 730 -3.48 1.86 39.16
N TYR A 731 -3.23 2.24 37.92
CA TYR A 731 -1.95 2.72 37.43
C TYR A 731 -1.66 4.07 38.11
N ASP A 732 -1.04 4.00 39.28
CA ASP A 732 -0.18 5.06 39.82
C ASP A 732 0.97 5.24 38.82
N PHE A 733 0.71 6.01 37.76
CA PHE A 733 1.78 6.65 37.01
C PHE A 733 2.25 7.80 37.89
N ASP A 734 3.45 7.64 38.45
CA ASP A 734 4.13 8.72 39.16
C ASP A 734 4.15 9.97 38.26
N ASP A 735 3.60 11.06 38.79
CA ASP A 735 3.52 12.40 38.17
C ASP A 735 4.92 13.03 37.92
N ASP A 736 6.01 12.32 38.20
CA ASP A 736 7.38 12.85 38.29
C ASP A 736 8.21 12.75 36.99
N ASP A 737 7.72 12.07 35.94
CA ASP A 737 8.42 11.98 34.65
C ASP A 737 7.82 12.94 33.60
N TYR A 738 7.94 14.26 33.83
CA TYR A 738 7.63 15.27 32.82
C TYR A 738 8.74 16.33 32.69
N LEU A 739 9.64 16.11 31.71
CA LEU A 739 10.40 17.13 30.99
C LEU A 739 10.46 16.80 29.50
#